data_AF-S7N9J0-F1
#
_entry.id   AF-S7N9J0-F1
#
_cell.length_a   1.000
_cell.length_b   1.000
_cell.length_c   1.000
_cell.angle_alpha   90.00
_cell.angle_beta   90.00
_cell.angle_gamma   90.00
#
_symmetry.space_group_name_H-M   'P 1'
#
loop_
_entity.id
_entity.type
_entity.pdbx_description
1 polymer ?
#
loop_
_entity_poly.entity_id
_entity_poly.type
_entity_poly.pdbx_seq_one_letter_code
_entity_poly.pdbx_strand_id
1 'polypeptide(L)'
;MAAETAGAASAELVIGWCIFGLLLLVGEALGVFPVFTFVGEREGPAPPLASRGAGATLLPVVPLPGTVGAILAFCWIYVRKYQSQRESEVVSTITAIFSLAIALITSALLPVDIFLVSYMKNQNGTFKDWANANVSRQIEDTVLYGYYTLYSVILFCVFLWIPFVYFYYEEKDDDDTSKCTQIKTALKYTLGFAVICALLLLIGAFVPLNVPNNKNSTEWEKVKFLFEELGSSHGLAALSFSISSLTLIGMLAAITYTAYGMSALPLNLIKGTRSAAYERLENTEDIEEVEQHIQSIKSKSKDGRPLPARDKRTLKQLEERLRTLRKRERRLEFIENSCWTKFCGALRPLKSKDGRPLPARDKRTLKQLEERLRTLRKRERRLEFIENSCWTKFCGALRPLKIIWGIFFILVALLFVISLFLSNLDKALHSAGINSGFIIFGTNLSNPLNMLLPLLQRVFPLDYILITIIIMYFIFTSMAGIRNIGIWFFWIRLYKIRRGRTRPQALLFLCMILLLIVLHTSYMIYSLAPQYVMYGSQNYLIESNITYDDYKGNSTLSVPKRCDADAPEDQCTVTRTYLFLHKFWFFSAVYYFGNWVFLGVFLIGLIVSCCKGKKSVIEGVDEDDSDISDDEPSAYSI
;
A
#
# COMPACT_ATOMS: atom_id res chain seq x y z
N MET A 1 17.67 1.57 -21.46
CA MET A 1 17.20 0.52 -20.53
C MET A 1 16.57 1.07 -19.25
N ALA A 2 17.07 2.16 -18.64
CA ALA A 2 16.48 2.74 -17.42
C ALA A 2 15.32 3.72 -17.65
N ALA A 3 15.31 4.49 -18.74
CA ALA A 3 14.25 5.49 -19.01
C ALA A 3 12.85 4.90 -19.22
N GLU A 4 12.77 3.67 -19.75
CA GLU A 4 11.51 2.94 -19.89
C GLU A 4 11.00 2.39 -18.55
N THR A 5 11.84 2.30 -17.52
CA THR A 5 11.46 1.70 -16.24
C THR A 5 10.46 2.57 -15.46
N ALA A 6 10.47 3.90 -15.63
CA ALA A 6 9.51 4.79 -15.00
C ALA A 6 8.08 4.66 -15.61
N GLY A 7 7.99 4.50 -16.94
CA GLY A 7 6.73 4.26 -17.66
C GLY A 7 6.28 2.79 -17.70
N ALA A 8 7.21 1.85 -17.49
CA ALA A 8 6.93 0.43 -17.34
C ALA A 8 6.48 0.10 -15.91
N ALA A 9 7.03 0.75 -14.88
CA ALA A 9 6.61 0.48 -13.51
C ALA A 9 5.16 0.91 -13.20
N SER A 10 4.60 1.88 -13.94
CA SER A 10 3.19 2.24 -13.87
C SER A 10 2.29 1.30 -14.71
N ALA A 11 2.77 0.83 -15.87
CA ALA A 11 2.13 -0.22 -16.67
C ALA A 11 2.04 -1.55 -15.91
N GLU A 12 3.07 -1.87 -15.13
CA GLU A 12 3.17 -3.13 -14.41
C GLU A 12 2.43 -3.12 -13.07
N LEU A 13 2.14 -1.94 -12.50
CA LEU A 13 1.15 -1.79 -11.43
C LEU A 13 -0.27 -2.06 -11.97
N VAL A 14 -0.56 -1.60 -13.18
CA VAL A 14 -1.83 -1.93 -13.89
C VAL A 14 -1.87 -3.42 -14.23
N ILE A 15 -0.77 -4.03 -14.69
CA ILE A 15 -0.70 -5.49 -14.90
C ILE A 15 -0.81 -6.24 -13.56
N GLY A 16 -0.28 -5.71 -12.45
CA GLY A 16 -0.49 -6.25 -11.10
C GLY A 16 -1.95 -6.19 -10.66
N TRP A 17 -2.65 -5.08 -10.96
CA TRP A 17 -4.10 -4.94 -10.79
C TRP A 17 -4.89 -5.91 -11.68
N CYS A 18 -4.49 -6.06 -12.94
CA CYS A 18 -5.13 -6.99 -13.86
C CYS A 18 -4.87 -8.44 -13.44
N ILE A 19 -3.67 -8.80 -13.00
CA ILE A 19 -3.35 -10.16 -12.53
C ILE A 19 -4.06 -10.43 -11.21
N PHE A 20 -4.09 -9.48 -10.27
CA PHE A 20 -4.77 -9.66 -8.99
C PHE A 20 -6.29 -9.65 -9.15
N GLY A 21 -6.83 -8.74 -9.95
CA GLY A 21 -8.23 -8.71 -10.34
C GLY A 21 -8.64 -9.96 -11.10
N LEU A 22 -7.80 -10.47 -12.02
CA LEU A 22 -8.00 -11.74 -12.71
C LEU A 22 -7.84 -12.93 -11.75
N LEU A 23 -6.95 -12.90 -10.76
CA LEU A 23 -6.84 -13.95 -9.75
C LEU A 23 -8.06 -13.98 -8.81
N LEU A 24 -8.61 -12.82 -8.46
CA LEU A 24 -9.88 -12.72 -7.73
C LEU A 24 -11.05 -13.22 -8.60
N LEU A 25 -11.15 -12.77 -9.85
CA LEU A 25 -12.20 -13.20 -10.80
C LEU A 25 -12.10 -14.68 -11.18
N VAL A 26 -10.89 -15.21 -11.37
CA VAL A 26 -10.63 -16.61 -11.73
C VAL A 26 -10.77 -17.51 -10.49
N GLY A 27 -10.43 -17.02 -9.30
CA GLY A 27 -10.75 -17.70 -8.04
C GLY A 27 -12.24 -17.88 -7.83
N GLU A 28 -13.05 -16.88 -8.22
CA GLU A 28 -14.52 -16.98 -8.22
C GLU A 28 -15.08 -17.79 -9.41
N ALA A 29 -14.53 -17.63 -10.62
CA ALA A 29 -15.04 -18.26 -11.84
C ALA A 29 -14.65 -19.74 -12.02
N LEU A 30 -13.55 -20.21 -11.41
CA LEU A 30 -13.13 -21.63 -11.50
C LEU A 30 -13.86 -22.57 -10.53
N GLY A 31 -14.81 -22.09 -9.71
CA GLY A 31 -15.63 -22.97 -8.86
C GLY A 31 -14.84 -23.80 -7.84
N VAL A 32 -13.62 -23.37 -7.49
CA VAL A 32 -12.76 -24.05 -6.50
C VAL A 32 -13.20 -23.76 -5.06
N PHE A 33 -14.21 -22.90 -4.88
CA PHE A 33 -14.90 -22.70 -3.61
C PHE A 33 -16.35 -23.16 -3.74
N PRO A 34 -16.90 -23.88 -2.76
CA PRO A 34 -18.33 -24.17 -2.74
C PRO A 34 -19.07 -22.84 -2.52
N VAL A 35 -19.46 -22.22 -3.62
CA VAL A 35 -20.47 -21.17 -3.65
C VAL A 35 -21.78 -21.84 -3.26
N PHE A 36 -22.23 -21.62 -2.03
CA PHE A 36 -23.58 -21.85 -1.52
C PHE A 36 -24.32 -23.11 -2.01
N THR A 37 -24.38 -24.14 -1.18
CA THR A 37 -25.61 -24.96 -1.14
C THR A 37 -26.73 -24.11 -0.53
N PHE A 38 -27.49 -23.43 -1.38
CA PHE A 38 -28.84 -22.97 -1.04
C PHE A 38 -29.70 -24.21 -0.78
N VAL A 39 -30.08 -24.46 0.47
CA VAL A 39 -31.32 -25.21 0.73
C VAL A 39 -32.42 -24.16 0.70
N GLY A 40 -33.17 -24.15 -0.40
CA GLY A 40 -34.35 -23.30 -0.51
C GLY A 40 -35.36 -23.65 0.56
N GLU A 41 -35.83 -22.65 1.30
CA GLU A 41 -37.12 -22.71 1.98
C GLU A 41 -38.20 -22.91 0.91
N ARG A 42 -38.79 -24.11 0.86
CA ARG A 42 -40.14 -24.25 0.29
C ARG A 42 -41.11 -23.80 1.36
N GLU A 43 -41.86 -22.75 1.09
CA GLU A 43 -43.11 -22.44 1.78
C GLU A 43 -44.03 -23.67 1.69
N GLY A 44 -44.32 -24.28 2.84
CA GLY A 44 -45.26 -25.40 2.98
C GLY A 44 -45.52 -25.66 4.47
N PRO A 45 -46.74 -26.06 4.86
CA PRO A 45 -47.15 -26.06 6.26
C PRO A 45 -46.45 -27.17 7.05
N ALA A 46 -46.12 -26.87 8.31
CA ALA A 46 -45.33 -27.70 9.22
C ALA A 46 -45.88 -29.13 9.42
N PRO A 47 -45.00 -30.15 9.54
CA PRO A 47 -45.31 -31.39 10.23
C PRO A 47 -44.66 -31.45 11.63
N PRO A 48 -45.20 -32.26 12.57
CA PRO A 48 -44.86 -32.20 13.98
C PRO A 48 -43.58 -32.98 14.34
N LEU A 49 -43.06 -32.66 15.53
CA LEU A 49 -41.89 -33.20 16.23
C LEU A 49 -41.44 -34.61 15.77
N ALA A 50 -40.21 -34.68 15.25
CA ALA A 50 -39.39 -35.88 15.33
C ALA A 50 -37.91 -35.49 15.49
N SER A 51 -37.35 -35.86 16.63
CA SER A 51 -35.93 -35.82 16.95
C SER A 51 -35.11 -36.55 15.89
N ARG A 52 -34.17 -35.85 15.24
CA ARG A 52 -33.04 -36.50 14.60
C ARG A 52 -31.81 -35.61 14.68
N GLY A 53 -30.91 -35.98 15.58
CA GLY A 53 -29.54 -35.49 15.60
C GLY A 53 -28.87 -35.83 14.28
N ALA A 54 -28.49 -34.79 13.54
CA ALA A 54 -27.48 -34.82 12.50
C ALA A 54 -26.82 -33.45 12.53
N GLY A 55 -25.69 -33.37 13.22
CA GLY A 55 -24.84 -32.19 13.25
C GLY A 55 -24.31 -31.91 11.86
N ALA A 56 -24.88 -30.89 11.21
CA ALA A 56 -24.27 -30.18 10.12
C ALA A 56 -24.48 -28.68 10.39
N THR A 57 -23.70 -28.16 11.34
CA THR A 57 -23.59 -26.72 11.60
C THR A 57 -22.89 -26.10 10.39
N LEU A 58 -23.66 -25.82 9.33
CA LEU A 58 -23.24 -25.07 8.15
C LEU A 58 -23.04 -23.61 8.57
N LEU A 59 -21.89 -23.31 9.17
CA LEU A 59 -21.37 -21.95 9.14
C LEU A 59 -21.17 -21.55 7.67
N PRO A 60 -21.39 -20.27 7.30
CA PRO A 60 -21.00 -19.78 5.99
C PRO A 60 -19.49 -20.06 5.83
N VAL A 61 -19.14 -21.02 4.97
CA VAL A 61 -17.76 -21.28 4.56
C VAL A 61 -17.37 -20.09 3.68
N VAL A 62 -17.01 -18.99 4.32
CA VAL A 62 -16.27 -17.90 3.68
C VAL A 62 -15.05 -18.56 3.03
N PRO A 63 -14.69 -18.22 1.78
CA PRO A 63 -13.54 -18.78 1.06
C PRO A 63 -12.19 -18.36 1.68
N LEU A 64 -12.01 -18.57 3.00
CA LEU A 64 -10.84 -18.16 3.77
C LEU A 64 -9.56 -18.84 3.25
N PRO A 65 -9.51 -20.16 2.99
CA PRO A 65 -8.26 -20.81 2.59
C PRO A 65 -7.67 -20.26 1.30
N GLY A 66 -8.48 -20.06 0.26
CA GLY A 66 -7.97 -19.51 -0.99
C GLY A 66 -7.89 -17.98 -1.00
N THR A 67 -8.64 -17.25 -0.15
CA THR A 67 -8.32 -15.83 0.11
C THR A 67 -6.91 -15.69 0.70
N VAL A 68 -6.57 -16.51 1.70
CA VAL A 68 -5.22 -16.58 2.25
C VAL A 68 -4.19 -16.99 1.18
N GLY A 69 -4.52 -17.98 0.35
CA GLY A 69 -3.67 -18.39 -0.78
C GLY A 69 -3.38 -17.25 -1.77
N ALA A 70 -4.40 -16.47 -2.14
CA ALA A 70 -4.27 -15.31 -3.02
C ALA A 70 -3.42 -14.19 -2.38
N ILE A 71 -3.60 -13.94 -1.08
CA ILE A 71 -2.79 -12.98 -0.33
C ILE A 71 -1.32 -13.42 -0.29
N LEU A 72 -1.04 -14.70 -0.05
CA LEU A 72 0.32 -15.24 -0.04
C LEU A 72 0.97 -15.15 -1.42
N ALA A 73 0.23 -15.49 -2.48
CA ALA A 73 0.70 -15.34 -3.85
C ALA A 73 1.01 -13.88 -4.18
N PHE A 74 0.12 -12.95 -3.81
CA PHE A 74 0.34 -11.51 -3.96
C PHE A 74 1.60 -11.06 -3.21
N CYS A 75 1.75 -11.42 -1.93
CA CYS A 75 2.91 -11.06 -1.12
C CYS A 75 4.21 -11.62 -1.71
N TRP A 76 4.20 -12.86 -2.20
CA TRP A 76 5.36 -13.49 -2.83
C TRP A 76 5.77 -12.79 -4.13
N ILE A 77 4.80 -12.54 -5.03
CA ILE A 77 5.04 -11.80 -6.28
C ILE A 77 5.57 -10.41 -5.95
N TYR A 78 4.94 -9.74 -4.98
CA TYR A 78 5.28 -8.40 -4.55
C TYR A 78 6.71 -8.32 -4.01
N VAL A 79 7.09 -9.18 -3.06
CA VAL A 79 8.43 -9.16 -2.47
C VAL A 79 9.50 -9.48 -3.50
N ARG A 80 9.29 -10.51 -4.33
CA ARG A 80 10.24 -10.86 -5.41
C ARG A 80 10.41 -9.77 -6.46
N LYS A 81 9.40 -8.91 -6.64
CA LYS A 81 9.45 -7.80 -7.59
C LYS A 81 10.47 -6.74 -7.19
N TYR A 82 10.55 -6.44 -5.89
CA TYR A 82 11.40 -5.36 -5.37
C TYR A 82 12.78 -5.86 -4.97
N GLN A 83 12.85 -7.09 -4.47
CA GLN A 83 14.08 -7.70 -3.98
C GLN A 83 15.23 -7.70 -5.01
N SER A 84 16.43 -7.38 -4.54
CA SER A 84 17.69 -7.54 -5.30
C SER A 84 17.99 -9.01 -5.58
N GLN A 85 18.28 -9.36 -6.84
CA GLN A 85 18.71 -10.72 -7.22
C GLN A 85 20.14 -11.05 -6.77
N ARG A 86 20.94 -10.04 -6.38
CA ARG A 86 22.36 -10.22 -6.06
C ARG A 86 22.62 -10.44 -4.56
N GLU A 87 21.76 -9.89 -3.72
CA GLU A 87 21.89 -9.86 -2.24
C GLU A 87 20.66 -10.47 -1.55
N SER A 88 19.89 -11.29 -2.29
CA SER A 88 18.66 -11.89 -1.77
C SER A 88 18.95 -12.99 -0.75
N GLU A 89 18.43 -12.81 0.46
CA GLU A 89 18.56 -13.80 1.53
C GLU A 89 17.20 -14.35 1.98
N VAL A 90 17.14 -15.65 2.25
CA VAL A 90 15.87 -16.38 2.45
C VAL A 90 15.10 -15.90 3.69
N VAL A 91 15.78 -15.65 4.82
CA VAL A 91 15.09 -15.25 6.07
C VAL A 91 14.44 -13.87 5.93
N SER A 92 15.12 -12.91 5.29
CA SER A 92 14.54 -11.57 5.03
C SER A 92 13.29 -11.66 4.15
N THR A 93 13.29 -12.51 3.12
CA THR A 93 12.14 -12.68 2.22
C THR A 93 10.95 -13.31 2.89
N ILE A 94 11.15 -14.40 3.63
CA ILE A 94 10.08 -15.06 4.37
C ILE A 94 9.48 -14.07 5.37
N THR A 95 10.31 -13.28 6.04
CA THR A 95 9.86 -12.26 7.00
C THR A 95 9.02 -11.17 6.34
N ALA A 96 9.45 -10.64 5.19
CA ALA A 96 8.69 -9.64 4.44
C ALA A 96 7.37 -10.21 3.88
N ILE A 97 7.36 -11.45 3.38
CA ILE A 97 6.15 -12.10 2.89
C ILE A 97 5.17 -12.34 4.05
N PHE A 98 5.65 -12.89 5.16
CA PHE A 98 4.83 -13.22 6.33
C PHE A 98 4.20 -11.98 6.98
N SER A 99 4.99 -10.93 7.21
CA SER A 99 4.49 -9.70 7.83
C SER A 99 3.50 -8.94 6.93
N LEU A 100 3.73 -8.87 5.63
CA LEU A 100 2.75 -8.29 4.71
C LEU A 100 1.47 -9.14 4.62
N ALA A 101 1.62 -10.47 4.60
CA ALA A 101 0.48 -11.39 4.55
C ALA A 101 -0.39 -11.28 5.81
N ILE A 102 0.20 -11.22 7.01
CA ILE A 102 -0.57 -11.10 8.25
C ILE A 102 -1.38 -9.79 8.28
N ALA A 103 -0.81 -8.69 7.79
CA ALA A 103 -1.49 -7.41 7.70
C ALA A 103 -2.69 -7.47 6.74
N LEU A 104 -2.49 -8.06 5.56
CA LEU A 104 -3.54 -8.23 4.56
C LEU A 104 -4.65 -9.19 5.01
N ILE A 105 -4.30 -10.29 5.69
CA ILE A 105 -5.27 -11.21 6.29
C ILE A 105 -6.12 -10.48 7.34
N THR A 106 -5.48 -9.64 8.15
CA THR A 106 -6.18 -8.82 9.16
C THR A 106 -7.18 -7.85 8.52
N SER A 107 -6.80 -7.20 7.42
CA SER A 107 -7.74 -6.34 6.68
C SER A 107 -8.81 -7.13 5.92
N ALA A 108 -8.52 -8.35 5.47
CA ALA A 108 -9.51 -9.24 4.84
C ALA A 108 -10.55 -9.78 5.83
N LEU A 109 -10.26 -9.77 7.14
CA LEU A 109 -11.23 -10.11 8.18
C LEU A 109 -12.30 -9.02 8.34
N LEU A 110 -12.00 -7.75 8.00
CA LEU A 110 -12.94 -6.64 8.12
C LEU A 110 -14.25 -6.85 7.34
N PRO A 111 -14.24 -7.14 6.02
CA PRO A 111 -15.48 -7.39 5.29
C PRO A 111 -16.21 -8.66 5.77
N VAL A 112 -15.50 -9.63 6.35
CA VAL A 112 -16.11 -10.81 6.97
C VAL A 112 -16.86 -10.44 8.25
N ASP A 113 -16.28 -9.58 9.10
CA ASP A 113 -16.89 -9.04 10.32
C ASP A 113 -18.17 -8.26 9.99
N ILE A 114 -18.11 -7.35 9.00
CA ILE A 114 -19.27 -6.58 8.52
C ILE A 114 -20.38 -7.50 8.00
N PHE A 115 -20.02 -8.49 7.18
CA PHE A 115 -20.97 -9.45 6.63
C PHE A 115 -21.67 -10.24 7.73
N LEU A 116 -20.89 -10.74 8.69
CA LEU A 116 -21.39 -11.57 9.79
C LEU A 116 -22.42 -10.82 10.64
N VAL A 117 -22.07 -9.59 11.02
CA VAL A 117 -22.92 -8.67 11.77
C VAL A 117 -24.20 -8.32 10.99
N SER A 118 -24.10 -8.16 9.68
CA SER A 118 -25.27 -7.95 8.81
C SER A 118 -26.15 -9.19 8.66
N TYR A 119 -25.54 -10.37 8.60
CA TYR A 119 -26.22 -11.63 8.26
C TYR A 119 -27.08 -12.17 9.41
N MET A 120 -26.80 -11.77 10.66
CA MET A 120 -27.57 -12.18 11.84
C MET A 120 -29.00 -11.62 11.87
N LYS A 121 -29.29 -10.57 11.10
CA LYS A 121 -30.59 -9.89 11.08
C LYS A 121 -31.35 -10.03 9.77
N ASN A 122 -32.67 -9.94 9.88
CA ASN A 122 -33.59 -9.79 8.76
C ASN A 122 -33.70 -8.33 8.34
N GLN A 123 -34.20 -8.07 7.13
CA GLN A 123 -34.49 -6.72 6.65
C GLN A 123 -35.52 -6.00 7.54
N ASN A 124 -36.41 -6.75 8.18
CA ASN A 124 -37.42 -6.28 9.12
C ASN A 124 -36.82 -5.86 10.48
N GLY A 125 -35.51 -6.04 10.70
CA GLY A 125 -34.82 -5.64 11.92
C GLY A 125 -34.81 -6.68 13.05
N THR A 126 -35.56 -7.78 12.90
CA THR A 126 -35.54 -8.93 13.82
C THR A 126 -34.32 -9.82 13.59
N PHE A 127 -33.85 -10.50 14.64
CA PHE A 127 -32.85 -11.55 14.50
C PHE A 127 -33.42 -12.75 13.75
N LYS A 128 -32.57 -13.47 13.00
CA LYS A 128 -32.97 -14.71 12.34
C LYS A 128 -33.19 -15.83 13.36
N ASP A 129 -34.05 -16.79 13.05
CA ASP A 129 -34.42 -17.87 13.98
C ASP A 129 -33.23 -18.75 14.41
N TRP A 130 -32.23 -18.90 13.54
CA TRP A 130 -30.99 -19.60 13.88
C TRP A 130 -30.05 -18.77 14.78
N ALA A 131 -30.21 -17.44 14.78
CA ALA A 131 -29.39 -16.49 15.54
C ALA A 131 -29.88 -16.38 16.99
N ASN A 132 -30.02 -17.53 17.67
CA ASN A 132 -30.24 -17.57 19.11
C ASN A 132 -29.08 -16.87 19.83
N ALA A 133 -29.37 -16.22 20.98
CA ALA A 133 -28.39 -15.44 21.74
C ALA A 133 -27.08 -16.20 22.03
N ASN A 134 -27.15 -17.51 22.24
CA ASN A 134 -25.96 -18.33 22.49
C ASN A 134 -25.09 -18.55 21.22
N VAL A 135 -25.72 -18.75 20.06
CA VAL A 135 -25.01 -18.99 18.78
C VAL A 135 -24.40 -17.70 18.25
N SER A 136 -25.12 -16.59 18.34
CA SER A 136 -24.63 -15.26 17.97
C SER A 136 -23.39 -14.89 18.80
N ARG A 137 -23.40 -15.09 20.13
CA ARG A 137 -22.24 -14.88 21.00
C ARG A 137 -21.04 -15.74 20.62
N GLN A 138 -21.23 -17.03 20.36
CA GLN A 138 -20.13 -17.91 19.92
C GLN A 138 -19.47 -17.44 18.62
N ILE A 139 -20.27 -17.00 17.68
CA ILE A 139 -19.82 -16.48 16.39
C ILE A 139 -19.03 -15.17 16.58
N GLU A 140 -19.54 -14.27 17.41
CA GLU A 140 -18.88 -13.01 17.76
C GLU A 140 -17.55 -13.22 18.49
N ASP A 141 -17.51 -14.13 19.46
CA ASP A 141 -16.31 -14.51 20.20
C ASP A 141 -15.25 -15.12 19.27
N THR A 142 -15.68 -15.93 18.30
CA THR A 142 -14.76 -16.53 17.31
C THR A 142 -14.05 -15.45 16.49
N VAL A 143 -14.78 -14.45 16.00
CA VAL A 143 -14.19 -13.32 15.26
C VAL A 143 -13.31 -12.46 16.18
N LEU A 144 -13.75 -12.24 17.42
CA LEU A 144 -12.96 -11.51 18.42
C LEU A 144 -11.61 -12.19 18.69
N TYR A 145 -11.58 -13.51 18.90
CA TYR A 145 -10.34 -14.28 19.05
C TYR A 145 -9.48 -14.28 17.78
N GLY A 146 -10.10 -14.23 16.60
CA GLY A 146 -9.42 -14.04 15.33
C GLY A 146 -8.63 -12.72 15.29
N TYR A 147 -9.29 -11.60 15.60
CA TYR A 147 -8.62 -10.30 15.71
C TYR A 147 -7.55 -10.28 16.79
N TYR A 148 -7.84 -10.85 17.96
CA TYR A 148 -6.89 -10.93 19.07
C TYR A 148 -5.59 -11.65 18.66
N THR A 149 -5.73 -12.78 17.96
CA THR A 149 -4.60 -13.57 17.47
C THR A 149 -3.81 -12.81 16.40
N LEU A 150 -4.49 -12.28 15.38
CA LEU A 150 -3.85 -11.57 14.27
C LEU A 150 -3.13 -10.30 14.74
N TYR A 151 -3.75 -9.50 15.60
CA TYR A 151 -3.12 -8.31 16.16
C TYR A 151 -1.96 -8.65 17.11
N SER A 152 -2.04 -9.73 17.88
CA SER A 152 -0.91 -10.21 18.70
C SER A 152 0.28 -10.60 17.81
N VAL A 153 0.03 -11.29 16.69
CA VAL A 153 1.06 -11.62 15.70
C VAL A 153 1.62 -10.36 15.04
N ILE A 154 0.79 -9.36 14.74
CA ILE A 154 1.26 -8.05 14.22
C ILE A 154 2.19 -7.37 15.23
N LEU A 155 1.82 -7.30 16.51
CA LEU A 155 2.67 -6.71 17.56
C LEU A 155 4.00 -7.46 17.68
N PHE A 156 3.96 -8.79 17.67
CA PHE A 156 5.17 -9.62 17.64
C PHE A 156 6.03 -9.33 16.40
N CYS A 157 5.43 -9.23 15.22
CA CYS A 157 6.14 -8.92 13.99
C CYS A 157 6.83 -7.55 14.04
N VAL A 158 6.12 -6.51 14.47
CA VAL A 158 6.63 -5.12 14.45
C VAL A 158 7.70 -4.88 15.50
N PHE A 159 7.52 -5.39 16.72
CA PHE A 159 8.42 -5.07 17.84
C PHE A 159 9.50 -6.13 18.10
N LEU A 160 9.34 -7.37 17.63
CA LEU A 160 10.29 -8.45 17.93
C LEU A 160 10.91 -9.01 16.65
N TRP A 161 10.09 -9.52 15.73
CA TRP A 161 10.59 -10.29 14.58
C TRP A 161 11.27 -9.43 13.51
N ILE A 162 10.62 -8.36 13.02
CA ILE A 162 11.20 -7.48 12.00
C ILE A 162 12.48 -6.81 12.50
N PRO A 163 12.52 -6.20 13.70
CA PRO A 163 13.76 -5.65 14.25
C PRO A 163 14.85 -6.70 14.40
N PHE A 164 14.52 -7.93 14.81
CA PHE A 164 15.49 -9.01 14.96
C PHE A 164 16.14 -9.37 13.63
N VAL A 165 15.32 -9.60 12.61
CA VAL A 165 15.81 -9.94 11.28
C VAL A 165 16.60 -8.76 10.71
N TYR A 166 16.17 -7.52 10.95
CA TYR A 166 16.89 -6.32 10.54
C TYR A 166 18.32 -6.27 11.12
N PHE A 167 18.47 -6.30 12.45
CA PHE A 167 19.80 -6.23 13.10
C PHE A 167 20.66 -7.46 12.84
N TYR A 168 20.04 -8.62 12.68
CA TYR A 168 20.76 -9.82 12.27
C TYR A 168 21.42 -9.64 10.90
N TYR A 169 20.76 -8.96 9.95
CA TYR A 169 21.34 -8.70 8.63
C TYR A 169 22.32 -7.54 8.61
N GLU A 170 22.11 -6.49 9.40
CA GLU A 170 23.08 -5.39 9.53
C GLU A 170 24.45 -5.90 10.00
N GLU A 171 24.47 -6.78 11.00
CA GLU A 171 25.72 -7.36 11.55
C GLU A 171 26.34 -8.43 10.63
N LYS A 172 25.63 -8.88 9.59
CA LYS A 172 26.15 -9.88 8.66
C LYS A 172 27.26 -9.31 7.75
N ASP A 173 27.26 -8.01 7.53
CA ASP A 173 28.15 -7.35 6.56
C ASP A 173 29.60 -7.20 7.09
N ASP A 174 29.86 -7.56 8.36
CA ASP A 174 31.22 -7.68 8.93
C ASP A 174 31.74 -9.13 8.78
N ASP A 175 32.63 -9.35 7.80
CA ASP A 175 33.10 -10.67 7.30
C ASP A 175 33.69 -11.65 8.34
N ASP A 176 34.02 -11.20 9.56
CA ASP A 176 34.74 -11.99 10.58
C ASP A 176 33.88 -12.41 11.81
N THR A 177 32.56 -12.13 11.84
CA THR A 177 31.74 -12.35 13.04
C THR A 177 31.16 -13.77 13.14
N SER A 178 31.37 -14.44 14.28
CA SER A 178 30.75 -15.76 14.55
C SER A 178 29.22 -15.66 14.61
N LYS A 179 28.49 -16.64 14.05
CA LYS A 179 27.00 -16.67 14.05
C LYS A 179 26.39 -16.50 15.44
N CYS A 180 27.05 -17.03 16.48
CA CYS A 180 26.57 -16.92 17.86
C CYS A 180 26.70 -15.49 18.39
N THR A 181 27.79 -14.80 18.07
CA THR A 181 27.99 -13.38 18.40
C THR A 181 26.96 -12.51 17.68
N GLN A 182 26.72 -12.78 16.39
CA GLN A 182 25.74 -12.07 15.56
C GLN A 182 24.32 -12.14 16.15
N ILE A 183 23.86 -13.35 16.53
CA ILE A 183 22.55 -13.54 17.15
C ILE A 183 22.48 -12.79 18.49
N LYS A 184 23.54 -12.86 19.31
CA LYS A 184 23.57 -12.18 20.61
C LYS A 184 23.51 -10.65 20.47
N THR A 185 24.21 -10.10 19.49
CA THR A 185 24.19 -8.66 19.18
C THR A 185 22.81 -8.24 18.67
N ALA A 186 22.23 -8.97 17.72
CA ALA A 186 20.89 -8.71 17.22
C ALA A 186 19.84 -8.75 18.34
N LEU A 187 19.91 -9.75 19.23
CA LEU A 187 18.98 -9.91 20.35
C LEU A 187 19.12 -8.79 21.40
N LYS A 188 20.34 -8.27 21.59
CA LYS A 188 20.58 -7.10 22.46
C LYS A 188 19.86 -5.86 21.94
N TYR A 189 19.90 -5.60 20.63
CA TYR A 189 19.23 -4.43 20.05
C TYR A 189 17.70 -4.60 19.97
N THR A 190 17.21 -5.81 19.73
CA THR A 190 15.76 -6.09 19.73
C THR A 190 15.13 -5.97 21.10
N LEU A 191 15.90 -6.22 22.17
CA LEU A 191 15.42 -6.03 23.54
C LEU A 191 14.90 -4.61 23.77
N GLY A 192 15.50 -3.59 23.14
CA GLY A 192 15.01 -2.21 23.21
C GLY A 192 13.59 -2.07 22.66
N PHE A 193 13.29 -2.68 21.52
CA PHE A 193 11.95 -2.70 20.93
C PHE A 193 10.97 -3.53 21.76
N ALA A 194 11.44 -4.62 22.36
CA ALA A 194 10.65 -5.43 23.29
C ALA A 194 10.23 -4.62 24.54
N VAL A 195 11.13 -3.80 25.09
CA VAL A 195 10.83 -2.91 26.22
C VAL A 195 9.78 -1.87 25.82
N ILE A 196 9.88 -1.26 24.63
CA ILE A 196 8.86 -0.33 24.13
C ILE A 196 7.49 -1.02 24.00
N CYS A 197 7.46 -2.25 23.47
CA CYS A 197 6.23 -3.04 23.38
C CYS A 197 5.63 -3.33 24.76
N ALA A 198 6.45 -3.73 25.73
CA ALA A 198 6.02 -3.95 27.11
C ALA A 198 5.45 -2.67 27.72
N LEU A 199 6.10 -1.52 27.52
CA LEU A 199 5.60 -0.23 27.99
C LEU A 199 4.24 0.13 27.36
N LEU A 200 4.06 -0.07 26.06
CA LEU A 200 2.78 0.19 25.39
C LEU A 200 1.66 -0.72 25.92
N LEU A 201 1.95 -2.01 26.12
CA LEU A 201 0.99 -2.96 26.68
C LEU A 201 0.64 -2.63 28.13
N LEU A 202 1.64 -2.26 28.95
CA LEU A 202 1.41 -1.82 30.33
C LEU A 202 0.54 -0.58 30.37
N ILE A 203 0.89 0.48 29.60
CA ILE A 203 0.07 1.69 29.52
C ILE A 203 -1.36 1.33 29.09
N GLY A 204 -1.52 0.51 28.06
CA GLY A 204 -2.84 0.07 27.60
C GLY A 204 -3.65 -0.73 28.63
N ALA A 205 -2.98 -1.49 29.50
CA ALA A 205 -3.62 -2.22 30.58
C ALA A 205 -4.11 -1.27 31.70
N PHE A 206 -3.33 -0.23 32.02
CA PHE A 206 -3.61 0.69 33.14
C PHE A 206 -4.44 1.93 32.76
N VAL A 207 -4.42 2.40 31.51
CA VAL A 207 -5.19 3.56 31.03
C VAL A 207 -6.71 3.45 31.27
N PRO A 208 -7.39 2.31 31.06
CA PRO A 208 -8.84 2.21 31.28
C PRO A 208 -9.25 2.02 32.75
N LEU A 209 -8.33 2.06 33.72
CA LEU A 209 -8.66 1.80 35.12
C LEU A 209 -9.35 3.00 35.77
N ASN A 210 -10.67 2.89 35.90
CA ASN A 210 -11.40 3.63 36.93
C ASN A 210 -11.26 2.88 38.25
N VAL A 211 -10.29 3.27 39.08
CA VAL A 211 -10.11 2.67 40.41
C VAL A 211 -11.35 2.99 41.26
N PRO A 212 -12.16 2.00 41.69
CA PRO A 212 -13.22 2.26 42.63
C PRO A 212 -12.62 2.79 43.94
N ASN A 213 -12.94 4.03 44.28
CA ASN A 213 -12.39 4.72 45.43
C ASN A 213 -13.08 4.25 46.72
N ASN A 214 -12.88 2.98 47.10
CA ASN A 214 -13.31 2.50 48.41
C ASN A 214 -12.18 2.77 49.42
N LYS A 215 -12.46 3.60 50.42
CA LYS A 215 -11.47 4.15 51.37
C LYS A 215 -10.88 3.11 52.34
N ASN A 216 -11.36 1.86 52.31
CA ASN A 216 -11.04 0.82 53.29
C ASN A 216 -10.27 -0.40 52.73
N SER A 217 -9.82 -0.39 51.47
CA SER A 217 -9.06 -1.52 50.92
C SER A 217 -7.56 -1.38 51.17
N THR A 218 -6.92 -2.51 51.52
CA THR A 218 -5.47 -2.59 51.65
C THR A 218 -4.81 -2.52 50.27
N GLU A 219 -3.62 -1.90 50.16
CA GLU A 219 -2.88 -1.80 48.90
C GLU A 219 -2.62 -3.17 48.25
N TRP A 220 -2.48 -4.23 49.05
CA TRP A 220 -2.32 -5.61 48.57
C TRP A 220 -3.59 -6.21 47.97
N GLU A 221 -4.78 -5.88 48.47
CA GLU A 221 -6.05 -6.31 47.85
C GLU A 221 -6.29 -5.59 46.53
N LYS A 222 -5.89 -4.31 46.43
CA LYS A 222 -5.90 -3.58 45.15
C LYS A 222 -4.97 -4.26 44.15
N VAL A 223 -3.75 -4.64 44.56
CA VAL A 223 -2.80 -5.36 43.69
C VAL A 223 -3.31 -6.76 43.31
N LYS A 224 -3.92 -7.51 44.22
CA LYS A 224 -4.48 -8.83 43.92
C LYS A 224 -5.68 -8.75 42.98
N PHE A 225 -6.58 -7.80 43.22
CA PHE A 225 -7.69 -7.46 42.32
C PHE A 225 -7.15 -7.05 40.94
N LEU A 226 -6.09 -6.24 40.88
CA LEU A 226 -5.43 -5.86 39.62
C LEU A 226 -4.86 -7.07 38.86
N PHE A 227 -4.23 -8.04 39.55
CA PHE A 227 -3.68 -9.24 38.90
C PHE A 227 -4.76 -10.23 38.42
N GLU A 228 -5.86 -10.36 39.16
CA GLU A 228 -6.97 -11.26 38.83
C GLU A 228 -7.84 -10.68 37.69
N GLU A 229 -8.02 -9.36 37.66
CA GLU A 229 -8.68 -8.63 36.56
C GLU A 229 -7.78 -8.54 35.30
N LEU A 230 -6.44 -8.43 35.46
CA LEU A 230 -5.49 -8.52 34.34
C LEU A 230 -5.58 -9.86 33.59
N GLY A 231 -5.90 -10.93 34.32
CA GLY A 231 -5.97 -12.29 33.80
C GLY A 231 -7.24 -12.61 32.99
N SER A 232 -8.35 -11.87 33.18
CA SER A 232 -9.65 -12.24 32.57
C SER A 232 -10.14 -11.27 31.48
N SER A 233 -9.85 -9.96 31.54
CA SER A 233 -10.53 -8.96 30.68
C SER A 233 -9.63 -7.84 30.11
N HIS A 234 -8.50 -7.51 30.73
CA HIS A 234 -7.67 -6.36 30.31
C HIS A 234 -6.69 -6.62 29.15
N GLY A 235 -6.43 -7.86 28.76
CA GLY A 235 -5.60 -8.17 27.58
C GLY A 235 -6.11 -7.49 26.31
N LEU A 236 -7.43 -7.40 26.14
CA LEU A 236 -8.06 -6.68 25.04
C LEU A 236 -7.77 -5.18 25.09
N ALA A 237 -7.80 -4.56 26.27
CA ALA A 237 -7.49 -3.14 26.42
C ALA A 237 -6.02 -2.85 26.11
N ALA A 238 -5.11 -3.64 26.66
CA ALA A 238 -3.66 -3.52 26.40
C ALA A 238 -3.33 -3.64 24.91
N LEU A 239 -3.89 -4.67 24.26
CA LEU A 239 -3.72 -4.91 22.83
C LEU A 239 -4.34 -3.78 22.00
N SER A 240 -5.58 -3.37 22.30
CA SER A 240 -6.26 -2.28 21.58
C SER A 240 -5.47 -0.97 21.64
N PHE A 241 -4.92 -0.61 22.80
CA PHE A 241 -4.10 0.58 22.97
C PHE A 241 -2.82 0.52 22.11
N SER A 242 -2.19 -0.66 22.11
CA SER A 242 -0.94 -0.89 21.37
C SER A 242 -1.18 -0.84 19.86
N ILE A 243 -2.27 -1.43 19.38
CA ILE A 243 -2.69 -1.36 17.98
C ILE A 243 -3.11 0.06 17.58
N SER A 244 -3.86 0.79 18.41
CA SER A 244 -4.19 2.20 18.18
C SER A 244 -2.93 3.10 18.14
N SER A 245 -1.91 2.78 18.94
CA SER A 245 -0.62 3.47 18.86
C SER A 245 0.10 3.18 17.54
N LEU A 246 0.09 1.93 17.07
CA LEU A 246 0.67 1.56 15.77
C LEU A 246 -0.10 2.17 14.58
N THR A 247 -1.42 2.22 14.62
CA THR A 247 -2.23 2.88 13.57
C THR A 247 -2.00 4.38 13.55
N LEU A 248 -1.62 5.02 14.67
CA LEU A 248 -1.23 6.43 14.68
C LEU A 248 0.06 6.65 13.89
N ILE A 249 1.05 5.77 14.05
CA ILE A 249 2.27 5.78 13.23
C ILE A 249 1.92 5.50 11.77
N GLY A 250 1.02 4.54 11.53
CA GLY A 250 0.49 4.23 10.21
C GLY A 250 -0.23 5.41 9.54
N MET A 251 -0.94 6.23 10.31
CA MET A 251 -1.59 7.45 9.83
C MET A 251 -0.56 8.47 9.34
N LEU A 252 0.52 8.69 10.10
CA LEU A 252 1.60 9.58 9.66
C LEU A 252 2.22 9.08 8.35
N ALA A 253 2.48 7.77 8.25
CA ALA A 253 2.97 7.15 7.02
C ALA A 253 1.97 7.27 5.86
N ALA A 254 0.66 7.17 6.13
CA ALA A 254 -0.37 7.30 5.12
C ALA A 254 -0.53 8.75 4.63
N ILE A 255 -0.46 9.73 5.54
CA ILE A 255 -0.45 11.16 5.19
C ILE A 255 0.75 11.47 4.29
N THR A 256 1.94 10.96 4.59
CA THR A 256 3.14 11.24 3.78
C THR A 256 3.14 10.51 2.45
N TYR A 257 2.84 9.21 2.44
CA TYR A 257 3.03 8.35 1.27
C TYR A 257 1.74 8.11 0.50
N THR A 258 0.64 7.79 1.18
CA THR A 258 -0.64 7.47 0.53
C THR A 258 -1.27 8.73 -0.06
N ALA A 259 -1.36 9.84 0.67
CA ALA A 259 -1.98 11.08 0.16
C ALA A 259 -1.26 11.64 -1.08
N TYR A 260 0.08 11.70 -1.04
CA TYR A 260 0.88 12.06 -2.21
C TYR A 260 0.80 10.99 -3.32
N GLY A 261 0.78 9.71 -2.95
CA GLY A 261 0.65 8.59 -3.88
C GLY A 261 -0.66 8.62 -4.68
N MET A 262 -1.78 8.95 -4.03
CA MET A 262 -3.11 9.04 -4.65
C MET A 262 -3.18 10.14 -5.72
N SER A 263 -2.43 11.23 -5.56
CA SER A 263 -2.35 12.32 -6.55
C SER A 263 -1.27 12.05 -7.60
N ALA A 264 -0.09 11.58 -7.21
CA ALA A 264 1.04 11.36 -8.11
C ALA A 264 0.86 10.14 -9.02
N LEU A 265 0.29 9.03 -8.55
CA LEU A 265 0.10 7.81 -9.34
C LEU A 265 -0.69 8.06 -10.64
N PRO A 266 -1.91 8.62 -10.60
CA PRO A 266 -2.69 8.87 -11.82
C PRO A 266 -2.04 9.89 -12.75
N LEU A 267 -1.48 10.97 -12.19
CA LEU A 267 -0.86 12.02 -13.00
C LEU A 267 0.41 11.52 -13.71
N ASN A 268 1.18 10.65 -13.06
CA ASN A 268 2.32 9.97 -13.70
C ASN A 268 1.87 9.00 -14.81
N LEU A 269 0.72 8.33 -14.64
CA LEU A 269 0.13 7.47 -15.69
C LEU A 269 -0.31 8.28 -16.92
N ILE A 270 -0.96 9.43 -16.71
CA ILE A 270 -1.48 10.31 -17.77
C ILE A 270 -0.33 11.02 -18.51
N LYS A 271 0.58 11.66 -17.76
CA LYS A 271 1.71 12.41 -18.35
C LYS A 271 2.69 11.47 -19.06
N GLY A 272 2.93 10.30 -18.46
CA GLY A 272 3.95 9.34 -18.86
C GLY A 272 5.35 9.96 -19.03
N THR A 273 6.25 9.22 -19.67
CA THR A 273 7.61 9.68 -19.99
C THR A 273 7.62 10.49 -21.29
N ARG A 274 8.54 11.47 -21.39
CA ARG A 274 8.86 12.13 -22.66
C ARG A 274 9.44 11.11 -23.66
N SER A 275 9.21 11.33 -24.95
CA SER A 275 9.75 10.46 -26.00
C SER A 275 11.24 10.76 -26.18
N ALA A 276 12.08 9.72 -26.26
CA ALA A 276 13.52 9.88 -26.50
C ALA A 276 13.82 10.62 -27.82
N ALA A 277 12.99 10.40 -28.86
CA ALA A 277 13.11 11.09 -30.14
C ALA A 277 12.78 12.58 -30.04
N TYR A 278 11.79 12.95 -29.20
CA TYR A 278 11.43 14.35 -28.98
C TYR A 278 12.48 15.07 -28.13
N GLU A 279 13.00 14.42 -27.08
CA GLU A 279 14.13 14.96 -26.31
C GLU A 279 15.40 15.10 -27.14
N ARG A 280 15.62 14.22 -28.12
CA ARG A 280 16.73 14.36 -29.06
C ARG A 280 16.54 15.59 -29.92
N LEU A 281 15.36 15.80 -30.49
CA LEU A 281 15.05 16.97 -31.31
C LEU A 281 15.29 18.28 -30.53
N GLU A 282 14.76 18.38 -29.30
CA GLU A 282 14.94 19.53 -28.40
C GLU A 282 16.42 19.74 -28.06
N ASN A 283 17.16 18.66 -27.77
CA ASN A 283 18.59 18.75 -27.47
C ASN A 283 19.44 19.10 -28.71
N THR A 284 19.00 18.75 -29.92
CA THR A 284 19.64 19.18 -31.18
C THR A 284 19.40 20.68 -31.43
N GLU A 285 18.19 21.18 -31.20
CA GLU A 285 17.85 22.60 -31.28
C GLU A 285 18.69 23.44 -30.28
N ASP A 286 18.82 22.97 -29.04
CA ASP A 286 19.68 23.58 -28.01
C ASP A 286 21.17 23.64 -28.44
N ILE A 287 21.67 22.59 -29.13
CA ILE A 287 23.05 22.56 -29.64
C ILE A 287 23.23 23.63 -30.71
N GLU A 288 22.28 23.74 -31.65
CA GLU A 288 22.31 24.73 -32.72
C GLU A 288 22.29 26.17 -32.16
N GLU A 289 21.43 26.45 -31.18
CA GLU A 289 21.36 27.78 -30.54
C GLU A 289 22.68 28.15 -29.85
N VAL A 290 23.27 27.22 -29.10
CA VAL A 290 24.55 27.44 -28.41
C VAL A 290 25.71 27.60 -29.41
N GLU A 291 25.72 26.83 -30.49
CA GLU A 291 26.72 26.97 -31.56
C GLU A 291 26.63 28.33 -32.26
N GLN A 292 25.41 28.81 -32.56
CA GLN A 292 25.19 30.16 -33.10
C GLN A 292 25.66 31.25 -32.13
N HIS A 293 25.39 31.11 -30.83
CA HIS A 293 25.88 32.04 -29.81
C HIS A 293 27.41 32.08 -29.74
N ILE A 294 28.07 30.91 -29.77
CA ILE A 294 29.54 30.83 -29.80
C ILE A 294 30.09 31.50 -31.06
N GLN A 295 29.47 31.27 -32.22
CA GLN A 295 29.88 31.88 -33.48
C GLN A 295 29.73 33.41 -33.46
N SER A 296 28.65 33.94 -32.88
CA SER A 296 28.43 35.39 -32.76
C SER A 296 29.42 36.08 -31.81
N ILE A 297 29.87 35.41 -30.75
CA ILE A 297 30.92 35.93 -29.87
C ILE A 297 32.29 35.83 -30.55
N LYS A 298 32.56 34.73 -31.26
CA LYS A 298 33.80 34.56 -32.03
C LYS A 298 33.90 35.54 -33.18
N SER A 299 32.80 35.91 -33.82
CA SER A 299 32.80 36.92 -34.90
C SER A 299 33.13 38.32 -34.39
N LYS A 300 32.70 38.70 -33.18
CA LYS A 300 33.12 39.95 -32.51
C LYS A 300 34.63 40.04 -32.26
N SER A 301 35.32 38.90 -32.26
CA SER A 301 36.78 38.81 -32.10
C SER A 301 37.54 38.83 -33.43
N LYS A 302 36.89 38.73 -34.59
CA LYS A 302 37.58 38.66 -35.90
C LYS A 302 38.30 39.96 -36.28
N ASP A 303 37.97 41.08 -35.63
CA ASP A 303 38.60 42.39 -35.85
C ASP A 303 39.99 42.53 -35.21
N GLY A 304 40.60 41.45 -34.71
CA GLY A 304 41.93 41.47 -34.07
C GLY A 304 41.95 42.07 -32.66
N ARG A 305 40.80 42.51 -32.12
CA ARG A 305 40.67 43.00 -30.73
C ARG A 305 40.60 41.84 -29.73
N PRO A 306 41.32 41.92 -28.59
CA PRO A 306 41.21 40.92 -27.53
C PRO A 306 39.78 40.83 -26.99
N LEU A 307 39.24 39.62 -26.81
CA LEU A 307 37.91 39.45 -26.21
C LEU A 307 37.85 40.09 -24.82
N PRO A 308 36.79 40.83 -24.49
CA PRO A 308 36.53 41.30 -23.14
C PRO A 308 36.55 40.13 -22.14
N ALA A 309 37.04 40.37 -20.92
CA ALA A 309 37.12 39.33 -19.88
C ALA A 309 35.74 38.70 -19.56
N ARG A 310 34.64 39.47 -19.73
CA ARG A 310 33.26 38.99 -19.62
C ARG A 310 32.91 38.00 -20.73
N ASP A 311 33.20 38.34 -21.98
CA ASP A 311 32.91 37.50 -23.15
C ASP A 311 33.74 36.21 -23.16
N LYS A 312 34.95 36.25 -22.60
CA LYS A 312 35.78 35.06 -22.38
C LYS A 312 35.16 34.10 -21.35
N ARG A 313 34.47 34.61 -20.32
CA ARG A 313 33.77 33.79 -19.32
C ARG A 313 32.48 33.20 -19.89
N THR A 314 31.70 34.00 -20.62
CA THR A 314 30.46 33.52 -21.26
C THR A 314 30.76 32.47 -22.33
N LEU A 315 31.83 32.65 -23.13
CA LEU A 315 32.27 31.65 -24.10
C LEU A 315 32.67 30.34 -23.44
N LYS A 316 33.39 30.38 -22.31
CA LYS A 316 33.71 29.17 -21.53
C LYS A 316 32.45 28.46 -21.02
N GLN A 317 31.49 29.21 -20.47
CA GLN A 317 30.22 28.66 -19.99
C GLN A 317 29.40 28.02 -21.14
N LEU A 318 29.37 28.66 -22.31
CA LEU A 318 28.71 28.13 -23.50
C LEU A 318 29.40 26.87 -24.04
N GLU A 319 30.74 26.83 -24.05
CA GLU A 319 31.49 25.62 -24.44
C GLU A 319 31.28 24.47 -23.46
N GLU A 320 31.17 24.74 -22.16
CA GLU A 320 30.80 23.73 -21.15
C GLU A 320 29.38 23.22 -21.34
N ARG A 321 28.41 24.12 -21.57
CA ARG A 321 27.03 23.76 -21.90
C ARG A 321 26.94 22.94 -23.19
N LEU A 322 27.71 23.27 -24.21
CA LEU A 322 27.77 22.50 -25.47
C LEU A 322 28.35 21.09 -25.25
N ARG A 323 29.36 20.95 -24.37
CA ARG A 323 29.89 19.62 -24.00
C ARG A 323 28.85 18.78 -23.27
N THR A 324 28.05 19.36 -22.38
CA THR A 324 26.99 18.63 -21.68
C THR A 324 25.86 18.25 -22.62
N LEU A 325 25.43 19.14 -23.52
CA LEU A 325 24.42 18.86 -24.55
C LEU A 325 24.87 17.77 -25.53
N ARG A 326 26.12 17.80 -26.02
CA ARG A 326 26.67 16.70 -26.86
C ARG A 326 26.84 15.38 -26.10
N LYS A 327 27.06 15.43 -24.77
CA LYS A 327 27.05 14.21 -23.94
C LYS A 327 25.63 13.66 -23.82
N ARG A 328 24.61 14.51 -23.64
CA ARG A 328 23.19 14.13 -23.64
C ARG A 328 22.77 13.56 -24.98
N GLU A 329 23.14 14.20 -26.08
CA GLU A 329 22.86 13.74 -27.45
C GLU A 329 23.40 12.33 -27.67
N ARG A 330 24.69 12.08 -27.41
CA ARG A 330 25.27 10.73 -27.55
C ARG A 330 24.56 9.67 -26.71
N ARG A 331 23.98 10.03 -25.56
CA ARG A 331 23.18 9.09 -24.75
C ARG A 331 21.80 8.86 -25.35
N LEU A 332 21.14 9.89 -25.86
CA LEU A 332 19.87 9.77 -26.57
C LEU A 332 20.06 8.96 -27.86
N GLU A 333 21.12 9.21 -28.61
CA GLU A 333 21.56 8.42 -29.76
C GLU A 333 21.84 6.98 -29.38
N PHE A 334 22.51 6.72 -28.26
CA PHE A 334 22.74 5.35 -27.79
C PHE A 334 21.42 4.65 -27.46
N ILE A 335 20.46 5.34 -26.84
CA ILE A 335 19.12 4.79 -26.52
C ILE A 335 18.32 4.52 -27.80
N GLU A 336 18.34 5.46 -28.76
CA GLU A 336 17.63 5.36 -30.04
C GLU A 336 18.28 4.33 -30.98
N ASN A 337 19.59 4.37 -31.15
CA ASN A 337 20.35 3.43 -31.97
C ASN A 337 20.35 2.05 -31.35
N SER A 338 20.36 1.88 -30.01
CA SER A 338 20.17 0.55 -29.42
C SER A 338 18.79 -0.05 -29.77
N CYS A 339 17.80 0.79 -30.08
CA CYS A 339 16.51 0.37 -30.61
C CYS A 339 16.57 0.11 -32.15
N TRP A 340 17.30 0.93 -32.91
CA TRP A 340 17.39 0.85 -34.38
C TRP A 340 18.39 -0.19 -34.92
N THR A 341 19.56 -0.37 -34.28
CA THR A 341 20.55 -1.40 -34.62
C THR A 341 20.03 -2.81 -34.30
N LYS A 342 19.13 -2.94 -33.32
CA LYS A 342 18.39 -4.19 -33.03
C LYS A 342 17.34 -4.50 -34.10
N PHE A 343 16.69 -3.48 -34.67
CA PHE A 343 15.76 -3.64 -35.79
C PHE A 343 16.47 -4.04 -37.09
N CYS A 344 17.63 -3.43 -37.38
CA CYS A 344 18.44 -3.77 -38.56
C CYS A 344 19.31 -5.02 -38.40
N GLY A 345 19.61 -5.47 -37.17
CA GLY A 345 20.36 -6.70 -36.90
C GLY A 345 19.60 -7.98 -37.29
N ALA A 346 18.26 -7.93 -37.32
CA ALA A 346 17.43 -9.04 -37.79
C ALA A 346 17.40 -9.21 -39.32
N LEU A 347 17.96 -8.25 -40.07
CA LEU A 347 17.96 -8.24 -41.54
C LEU A 347 19.30 -7.70 -42.08
N ARG A 348 20.38 -8.46 -41.90
CA ARG A 348 21.48 -8.42 -42.88
C ARG A 348 22.29 -9.72 -42.95
N PRO A 349 22.46 -10.31 -44.15
CA PRO A 349 23.43 -11.38 -44.37
C PRO A 349 24.85 -10.79 -44.39
N LEU A 350 25.77 -11.40 -43.64
CA LEU A 350 27.18 -11.02 -43.62
C LEU A 350 27.89 -11.53 -44.88
N LYS A 351 28.54 -10.63 -45.63
CA LYS A 351 29.57 -10.97 -46.64
C LYS A 351 30.92 -10.34 -46.25
N SER A 352 31.95 -11.13 -46.57
CA SER A 352 33.42 -11.08 -46.36
C SER A 352 34.11 -9.71 -46.53
N LYS A 353 35.40 -9.47 -46.22
CA LYS A 353 36.62 -10.24 -45.90
C LYS A 353 37.64 -9.16 -45.43
N ASP A 354 38.65 -9.50 -44.63
CA ASP A 354 40.06 -9.30 -45.00
C ASP A 354 41.01 -9.65 -43.85
N GLY A 355 41.93 -10.56 -44.17
CA GLY A 355 42.98 -11.03 -43.28
C GLY A 355 44.28 -10.30 -43.53
N ARG A 356 44.79 -9.61 -42.51
CA ARG A 356 46.22 -9.33 -42.34
C ARG A 356 46.64 -9.74 -40.93
N PRO A 357 47.79 -10.42 -40.73
CA PRO A 357 48.22 -10.84 -39.40
C PRO A 357 48.66 -9.61 -38.58
N LEU A 358 48.05 -9.42 -37.40
CA LEU A 358 48.44 -8.36 -36.46
C LEU A 358 49.72 -8.71 -35.66
N PRO A 359 50.55 -7.72 -35.29
CA PRO A 359 51.75 -7.88 -34.47
C PRO A 359 51.47 -8.50 -33.08
N ALA A 360 52.45 -9.23 -32.53
CA ALA A 360 52.29 -10.04 -31.31
C ALA A 360 51.92 -9.26 -30.02
N ARG A 361 52.21 -7.94 -29.96
CA ARG A 361 51.86 -7.07 -28.82
C ARG A 361 50.38 -6.68 -28.85
N ASP A 362 49.83 -6.42 -30.03
CA ASP A 362 48.40 -6.15 -30.24
C ASP A 362 47.54 -7.40 -30.04
N LYS A 363 48.13 -8.59 -30.16
CA LYS A 363 47.42 -9.86 -29.94
C LYS A 363 46.93 -10.04 -28.49
N ARG A 364 47.57 -9.40 -27.51
CA ARG A 364 47.17 -9.48 -26.08
C ARG A 364 46.07 -8.47 -25.75
N THR A 365 46.22 -7.23 -26.20
CA THR A 365 45.17 -6.19 -26.07
C THR A 365 43.92 -6.59 -26.86
N LEU A 366 44.08 -7.17 -28.04
CA LEU A 366 42.97 -7.69 -28.85
C LEU A 366 42.29 -8.89 -28.17
N LYS A 367 43.02 -9.81 -27.53
CA LYS A 367 42.41 -10.87 -26.70
C LYS A 367 41.62 -10.31 -25.51
N GLN A 368 42.17 -9.31 -24.80
CA GLN A 368 41.47 -8.64 -23.70
C GLN A 368 40.22 -7.88 -24.18
N LEU A 369 40.31 -7.19 -25.31
CA LEU A 369 39.19 -6.51 -25.96
C LEU A 369 38.15 -7.51 -26.47
N GLU A 370 38.57 -8.67 -26.99
CA GLU A 370 37.69 -9.73 -27.46
C GLU A 370 36.98 -10.45 -26.30
N GLU A 371 37.64 -10.64 -25.16
CA GLU A 371 37.03 -11.12 -23.92
C GLU A 371 36.04 -10.11 -23.32
N ARG A 372 36.39 -8.81 -23.33
CA ARG A 372 35.46 -7.73 -22.98
C ARG A 372 34.27 -7.67 -23.95
N LEU A 373 34.50 -7.85 -25.24
CA LEU A 373 33.43 -7.95 -26.25
C LEU A 373 32.57 -9.19 -26.03
N ARG A 374 33.14 -10.34 -25.68
CA ARG A 374 32.38 -11.57 -25.40
C ARG A 374 31.54 -11.45 -24.13
N THR A 375 32.03 -10.78 -23.10
CA THR A 375 31.28 -10.53 -21.86
C THR A 375 30.17 -9.51 -22.08
N LEU A 376 30.44 -8.42 -22.80
CA LEU A 376 29.43 -7.44 -23.21
C LEU A 376 28.37 -8.06 -24.14
N ARG A 377 28.77 -8.86 -25.14
CA ARG A 377 27.86 -9.58 -26.06
C ARG A 377 27.08 -10.72 -25.39
N LYS A 378 27.56 -11.26 -24.26
CA LYS A 378 26.78 -12.16 -23.38
C LYS A 378 25.76 -11.38 -22.53
N ARG A 379 26.09 -10.18 -22.06
CA ARG A 379 25.14 -9.27 -21.37
C ARG A 379 24.06 -8.80 -22.35
N GLU A 380 24.45 -8.42 -23.57
CA GLU A 380 23.57 -8.03 -24.68
C GLU A 380 22.60 -9.15 -25.06
N ARG A 381 23.07 -10.40 -25.26
CA ARG A 381 22.19 -11.54 -25.56
C ARG A 381 21.21 -11.91 -24.45
N ARG A 382 21.56 -11.68 -23.17
CA ARG A 382 20.62 -11.87 -22.04
C ARG A 382 19.57 -10.76 -21.96
N LEU A 383 19.88 -9.57 -22.46
CA LEU A 383 18.97 -8.43 -22.53
C LEU A 383 18.06 -8.53 -23.76
N GLU A 384 18.58 -8.98 -24.90
CA GLU A 384 17.82 -9.24 -26.14
C GLU A 384 16.74 -10.32 -25.96
N PHE A 385 17.00 -11.38 -25.18
CA PHE A 385 15.99 -12.42 -24.93
C PHE A 385 14.80 -11.92 -24.08
N ILE A 386 14.99 -10.87 -23.27
CA ILE A 386 13.96 -10.26 -22.42
C ILE A 386 13.22 -9.10 -23.15
N GLU A 387 13.85 -8.50 -24.16
CA GLU A 387 13.43 -7.23 -24.81
C GLU A 387 12.93 -7.43 -26.27
N ASN A 388 12.61 -8.66 -26.69
CA ASN A 388 12.23 -8.94 -28.07
C ASN A 388 10.84 -8.34 -28.44
N SER A 389 10.89 -7.21 -29.16
CA SER A 389 10.02 -6.65 -30.23
C SER A 389 8.49 -6.61 -30.10
N CYS A 390 7.86 -7.52 -29.36
CA CYS A 390 6.43 -7.52 -29.09
C CYS A 390 6.08 -6.59 -27.92
N TRP A 391 6.93 -6.50 -26.89
CA TRP A 391 6.62 -5.78 -25.65
C TRP A 391 6.68 -4.25 -25.78
N THR A 392 7.52 -3.70 -26.68
CA THR A 392 7.61 -2.26 -26.94
C THR A 392 6.44 -1.77 -27.82
N LYS A 393 6.05 -2.55 -28.84
CA LYS A 393 4.83 -2.32 -29.62
C LYS A 393 3.57 -2.45 -28.75
N PHE A 394 3.51 -3.46 -27.89
CA PHE A 394 2.43 -3.66 -26.91
C PHE A 394 2.40 -2.52 -25.87
N CYS A 395 3.56 -2.07 -25.36
CA CYS A 395 3.65 -0.93 -24.44
C CYS A 395 3.22 0.40 -25.08
N GLY A 396 3.48 0.59 -26.38
CA GLY A 396 2.95 1.69 -27.18
C GLY A 396 1.42 1.60 -27.35
N ALA A 397 0.89 0.42 -27.68
CA ALA A 397 -0.55 0.17 -27.79
C ALA A 397 -1.30 0.30 -26.45
N LEU A 398 -0.61 0.05 -25.32
CA LEU A 398 -1.15 0.24 -23.97
C LEU A 398 -1.19 1.70 -23.52
N ARG A 399 -0.60 2.67 -24.24
CA ARG A 399 -0.66 4.10 -23.87
C ARG A 399 -2.09 4.64 -23.66
N PRO A 400 -3.05 4.46 -24.59
CA PRO A 400 -4.43 4.88 -24.36
C PRO A 400 -5.03 4.20 -23.12
N LEU A 401 -4.77 2.90 -22.92
CA LEU A 401 -5.21 2.19 -21.72
C LEU A 401 -4.59 2.76 -20.44
N LYS A 402 -3.31 3.15 -20.44
CA LYS A 402 -2.66 3.82 -19.28
C LYS A 402 -3.32 5.15 -18.95
N ILE A 403 -3.71 5.93 -19.97
CA ILE A 403 -4.42 7.20 -19.76
C ILE A 403 -5.81 6.94 -19.17
N ILE A 404 -6.54 5.95 -19.68
CA ILE A 404 -7.85 5.53 -19.15
C ILE A 404 -7.72 5.12 -17.67
N TRP A 405 -6.75 4.27 -17.35
CA TRP A 405 -6.46 3.89 -15.96
C TRP A 405 -6.07 5.09 -15.09
N GLY A 406 -5.29 6.01 -15.63
CA GLY A 406 -4.95 7.27 -14.94
C GLY A 406 -6.20 8.09 -14.60
N ILE A 407 -7.11 8.29 -15.56
CA ILE A 407 -8.37 9.00 -15.35
C ILE A 407 -9.25 8.27 -14.32
N PHE A 408 -9.37 6.95 -14.43
CA PHE A 408 -10.09 6.12 -13.47
C PHE A 408 -9.55 6.30 -12.04
N PHE A 409 -8.23 6.27 -11.85
CA PHE A 409 -7.64 6.48 -10.53
C PHE A 409 -7.82 7.91 -9.98
N ILE A 410 -7.93 8.93 -10.84
CA ILE A 410 -8.33 10.29 -10.41
C ILE A 410 -9.77 10.29 -9.92
N LEU A 411 -10.69 9.68 -10.66
CA LEU A 411 -12.11 9.62 -10.26
C LEU A 411 -12.28 8.90 -8.93
N VAL A 412 -11.57 7.78 -8.75
CA VAL A 412 -11.55 7.03 -7.47
C VAL A 412 -10.93 7.88 -6.35
N ALA A 413 -9.83 8.59 -6.60
CA ALA A 413 -9.24 9.49 -5.60
C ALA A 413 -10.22 10.61 -5.19
N LEU A 414 -10.90 11.22 -6.15
CA LEU A 414 -11.91 12.25 -5.89
C LEU A 414 -13.10 11.70 -5.11
N LEU A 415 -13.56 10.48 -5.42
CA LEU A 415 -14.61 9.81 -4.65
C LEU A 415 -14.23 9.67 -3.19
N PHE A 416 -13.01 9.19 -2.89
CA PHE A 416 -12.53 9.07 -1.51
C PHE A 416 -12.39 10.42 -0.81
N VAL A 417 -11.83 11.41 -1.49
CA VAL A 417 -11.63 12.76 -0.94
C VAL A 417 -12.96 13.42 -0.61
N ILE A 418 -13.93 13.35 -1.52
CA ILE A 418 -15.29 13.88 -1.29
C ILE A 418 -15.98 13.12 -0.16
N SER A 419 -15.87 11.78 -0.13
CA SER A 419 -16.47 10.93 0.92
C SER A 419 -15.89 11.24 2.30
N LEU A 420 -14.56 11.34 2.41
CA LEU A 420 -13.87 11.72 3.65
C LEU A 420 -14.23 13.15 4.06
N PHE A 421 -14.24 14.10 3.11
CA PHE A 421 -14.59 15.48 3.41
C PHE A 421 -16.01 15.59 3.97
N LEU A 422 -16.99 14.97 3.31
CA LEU A 422 -18.38 14.97 3.77
C LEU A 422 -18.54 14.28 5.13
N SER A 423 -17.87 13.16 5.36
CA SER A 423 -17.93 12.44 6.64
C SER A 423 -17.30 13.23 7.78
N ASN A 424 -16.18 13.91 7.55
CA ASN A 424 -15.56 14.76 8.57
C ASN A 424 -16.34 16.05 8.80
N LEU A 425 -16.98 16.61 7.76
CA LEU A 425 -17.88 17.75 7.91
C LEU A 425 -19.10 17.37 8.76
N ASP A 426 -19.69 16.18 8.54
CA ASP A 426 -20.79 15.69 9.35
C ASP A 426 -20.39 15.51 10.82
N LYS A 427 -19.20 14.94 11.07
CA LYS A 427 -18.60 14.88 12.43
C LYS A 427 -18.40 16.26 13.04
N ALA A 428 -17.97 17.24 12.27
CA ALA A 428 -17.71 18.59 12.77
C ALA A 428 -19.00 19.31 13.21
N LEU A 429 -20.12 19.05 12.51
CA LEU A 429 -21.39 19.73 12.73
C LEU A 429 -22.28 19.04 13.76
N HIS A 430 -22.27 17.71 13.82
CA HIS A 430 -23.29 16.93 14.55
C HIS A 430 -22.72 16.03 15.66
N SER A 431 -21.41 16.05 15.93
CA SER A 431 -20.83 15.19 16.97
C SER A 431 -20.93 15.82 18.37
N ALA A 432 -20.91 14.97 19.41
CA ALA A 432 -20.81 15.37 20.82
C ALA A 432 -19.43 15.96 21.23
N GLY A 433 -18.62 16.40 20.27
CA GLY A 433 -17.38 17.15 20.49
C GLY A 433 -16.12 16.31 20.71
N ILE A 434 -15.05 16.96 21.16
CA ILE A 434 -13.70 16.36 21.25
C ILE A 434 -13.60 15.30 22.34
N ASN A 435 -14.32 15.48 23.45
CA ASN A 435 -14.27 14.62 24.65
C ASN A 435 -14.92 13.24 24.44
N SER A 436 -15.67 13.07 23.36
CA SER A 436 -16.30 11.80 22.96
C SER A 436 -15.63 11.17 21.74
N GLY A 437 -14.51 11.72 21.26
CA GLY A 437 -13.78 11.14 20.11
C GLY A 437 -14.46 11.35 18.76
N PHE A 438 -15.33 12.35 18.65
CA PHE A 438 -16.13 12.67 17.46
C PHE A 438 -17.09 11.55 16.99
N ILE A 439 -17.77 10.87 17.93
CA ILE A 439 -18.82 9.90 17.60
C ILE A 439 -20.06 10.62 17.06
N ILE A 440 -20.68 10.08 16.01
CA ILE A 440 -21.85 10.65 15.34
C ILE A 440 -23.10 9.92 15.83
N PHE A 441 -24.05 10.65 16.42
CA PHE A 441 -25.31 10.10 16.94
C PHE A 441 -26.37 9.92 15.83
N GLY A 442 -26.37 10.78 14.81
CA GLY A 442 -27.19 10.63 13.60
C GLY A 442 -26.56 11.30 12.38
N THR A 443 -26.73 10.71 11.19
CA THR A 443 -26.18 11.24 9.93
C THR A 443 -27.23 12.02 9.15
N ASN A 444 -27.00 13.31 8.90
CA ASN A 444 -27.83 14.11 8.00
C ASN A 444 -27.19 14.32 6.61
N LEU A 445 -25.85 14.25 6.52
CA LEU A 445 -25.12 14.42 5.26
C LEU A 445 -24.84 13.06 4.59
N SER A 446 -25.40 12.88 3.39
CA SER A 446 -25.26 11.63 2.63
C SER A 446 -23.87 11.54 1.97
N ASN A 447 -23.01 10.71 2.54
CA ASN A 447 -21.74 10.33 1.93
C ASN A 447 -21.96 9.29 0.79
N PRO A 448 -21.40 9.50 -0.42
CA PRO A 448 -21.61 8.60 -1.54
C PRO A 448 -21.14 7.16 -1.28
N LEU A 449 -20.00 6.94 -0.61
CA LEU A 449 -19.53 5.58 -0.29
C LEU A 449 -20.44 4.88 0.72
N ASN A 450 -20.96 5.62 1.69
CA ASN A 450 -21.89 5.10 2.69
C ASN A 450 -23.27 4.73 2.11
N MET A 451 -23.63 5.31 0.95
CA MET A 451 -24.83 4.92 0.19
C MET A 451 -24.57 3.75 -0.76
N LEU A 452 -23.37 3.72 -1.38
CA LEU A 452 -22.99 2.71 -2.36
C LEU A 452 -22.78 1.33 -1.72
N LEU A 453 -22.05 1.24 -0.61
CA LEU A 453 -21.68 -0.04 0.02
C LEU A 453 -22.90 -0.88 0.47
N PRO A 454 -23.92 -0.32 1.16
CA PRO A 454 -25.14 -1.08 1.49
C PRO A 454 -25.93 -1.51 0.25
N LEU A 455 -25.85 -0.76 -0.86
CA LEU A 455 -26.56 -1.09 -2.09
C LEU A 455 -25.90 -2.28 -2.80
N LEU A 456 -24.56 -2.33 -2.83
CA LEU A 456 -23.80 -3.46 -3.36
C LEU A 456 -24.02 -4.74 -2.54
N GLN A 457 -24.21 -4.61 -1.22
CA GLN A 457 -24.46 -5.75 -0.34
C GLN A 457 -25.74 -6.53 -0.72
N ARG A 458 -26.71 -5.91 -1.41
CA ARG A 458 -27.89 -6.63 -1.93
C ARG A 458 -27.53 -7.72 -2.94
N VAL A 459 -26.43 -7.55 -3.67
CA VAL A 459 -25.91 -8.52 -4.64
C VAL A 459 -24.62 -9.10 -4.08
N PHE A 460 -24.76 -10.12 -3.23
CA PHE A 460 -23.61 -10.81 -2.65
C PHE A 460 -22.75 -11.47 -3.75
N PRO A 461 -21.40 -11.37 -3.74
CA PRO A 461 -20.49 -10.74 -2.75
C PRO A 461 -19.88 -9.39 -3.20
N LEU A 462 -20.62 -8.52 -3.89
CA LEU A 462 -20.03 -7.32 -4.52
C LEU A 462 -19.41 -6.32 -3.53
N ASP A 463 -19.96 -6.19 -2.33
CA ASP A 463 -19.46 -5.30 -1.29
C ASP A 463 -18.10 -5.76 -0.71
N TYR A 464 -17.93 -7.07 -0.51
CA TYR A 464 -16.65 -7.69 -0.13
C TYR A 464 -15.56 -7.42 -1.18
N ILE A 465 -15.90 -7.58 -2.47
CA ILE A 465 -14.99 -7.30 -3.58
C ILE A 465 -14.62 -5.81 -3.59
N LEU A 466 -15.61 -4.92 -3.42
CA LEU A 466 -15.35 -3.47 -3.40
C LEU A 466 -14.43 -3.07 -2.26
N ILE A 467 -14.65 -3.54 -1.02
CA ILE A 467 -13.78 -3.25 0.13
C ILE A 467 -12.36 -3.75 -0.13
N THR A 468 -12.22 -4.94 -0.72
CA THR A 468 -10.91 -5.50 -1.11
C THR A 468 -10.22 -4.61 -2.15
N ILE A 469 -10.95 -4.12 -3.16
CA ILE A 469 -10.45 -3.18 -4.17
C ILE A 469 -10.01 -1.87 -3.51
N ILE A 470 -10.76 -1.35 -2.54
CA ILE A 470 -10.41 -0.13 -1.79
C ILE A 470 -9.10 -0.33 -1.02
N ILE A 471 -8.94 -1.44 -0.30
CA ILE A 471 -7.71 -1.77 0.46
C ILE A 471 -6.51 -1.87 -0.50
N MET A 472 -6.67 -2.57 -1.62
CA MET A 472 -5.62 -2.70 -2.62
C MET A 472 -5.24 -1.35 -3.22
N TYR A 473 -6.22 -0.49 -3.53
CA TYR A 473 -5.97 0.87 -3.99
C TYR A 473 -5.11 1.68 -3.02
N PHE A 474 -5.40 1.62 -1.71
CA PHE A 474 -4.57 2.28 -0.71
C PHE A 474 -3.14 1.74 -0.67
N ILE A 475 -2.94 0.42 -0.80
CA ILE A 475 -1.59 -0.17 -0.86
C ILE A 475 -0.83 0.30 -2.11
N PHE A 476 -1.47 0.27 -3.28
CA PHE A 476 -0.82 0.63 -4.54
C PHE A 476 -0.47 2.13 -4.61
N THR A 477 -1.36 2.99 -4.12
CA THR A 477 -1.09 4.44 -4.05
C THR A 477 0.03 4.73 -3.06
N SER A 478 0.03 4.11 -1.88
CA SER A 478 1.14 4.18 -0.92
C SER A 478 2.46 3.77 -1.55
N MET A 479 2.47 2.69 -2.32
CA MET A 479 3.66 2.23 -3.02
C MET A 479 4.18 3.21 -4.07
N ALA A 480 3.28 3.82 -4.85
CA ALA A 480 3.68 4.87 -5.77
C ALA A 480 4.24 6.10 -5.01
N GLY A 481 3.70 6.41 -3.84
CA GLY A 481 4.21 7.45 -2.94
C GLY A 481 5.63 7.15 -2.45
N ILE A 482 5.83 5.99 -1.82
CA ILE A 482 7.15 5.58 -1.28
C ILE A 482 8.19 5.50 -2.39
N ARG A 483 7.83 5.01 -3.59
CA ARG A 483 8.78 4.97 -4.73
C ARG A 483 9.18 6.36 -5.22
N ASN A 484 8.24 7.30 -5.25
CA ASN A 484 8.49 8.64 -5.77
C ASN A 484 9.23 9.54 -4.77
N ILE A 485 9.00 9.37 -3.48
CA ILE A 485 9.60 10.17 -2.40
C ILE A 485 10.89 9.50 -1.85
N GLY A 486 10.93 8.16 -1.82
CA GLY A 486 11.89 7.38 -1.03
C GLY A 486 11.42 7.17 0.41
N ILE A 487 12.14 6.35 1.18
CA ILE A 487 11.90 6.22 2.63
C ILE A 487 12.65 7.35 3.33
N TRP A 488 11.91 8.25 3.97
CA TRP A 488 12.45 9.34 4.77
C TRP A 488 12.42 9.01 6.25
N PHE A 489 13.49 9.36 6.94
CA PHE A 489 13.53 9.39 8.40
C PHE A 489 13.87 10.82 8.82
N PHE A 490 12.89 11.52 9.40
CA PHE A 490 12.95 12.96 9.65
C PHE A 490 13.23 13.76 8.36
N TRP A 491 14.47 14.24 8.18
CA TRP A 491 14.88 15.10 7.07
C TRP A 491 15.91 14.44 6.14
N ILE A 492 16.28 13.18 6.43
CA ILE A 492 17.29 12.44 5.69
C ILE A 492 16.61 11.31 4.91
N ARG A 493 16.94 11.19 3.63
CA ARG A 493 16.49 10.10 2.78
C ARG A 493 17.33 8.86 3.10
N LEU A 494 16.75 7.92 3.85
CA LEU A 494 17.44 6.72 4.33
C LEU A 494 17.60 5.68 3.21
N TYR A 495 16.52 5.36 2.51
CA TYR A 495 16.55 4.36 1.43
C TYR A 495 15.79 4.84 0.19
N LYS A 496 16.40 4.64 -0.99
CA LYS A 496 15.74 4.80 -2.29
C LYS A 496 15.24 3.43 -2.78
N ILE A 497 13.93 3.27 -2.88
CA ILE A 497 13.33 2.00 -3.31
C ILE A 497 13.43 1.88 -4.83
N ARG A 498 14.21 0.88 -5.28
CA ARG A 498 14.37 0.52 -6.69
C ARG A 498 13.83 -0.87 -6.95
N ARG A 499 13.22 -1.07 -8.13
CA ARG A 499 12.70 -2.39 -8.53
C ARG A 499 13.86 -3.36 -8.79
N GLY A 500 13.77 -4.58 -8.26
CA GLY A 500 14.75 -5.65 -8.48
C GLY A 500 16.16 -5.37 -7.92
N ARG A 501 16.31 -4.34 -7.08
CA ARG A 501 17.59 -3.85 -6.54
C ARG A 501 17.47 -3.31 -5.11
N THR A 502 16.36 -3.56 -4.40
CA THR A 502 16.31 -3.17 -2.98
C THR A 502 17.13 -4.14 -2.13
N ARG A 503 18.00 -3.58 -1.29
CA ARG A 503 18.69 -4.32 -0.21
C ARG A 503 17.67 -4.95 0.75
N PRO A 504 18.00 -6.09 1.38
CA PRO A 504 17.07 -6.80 2.29
C PRO A 504 16.63 -5.93 3.48
N GLN A 505 17.53 -5.12 4.04
CA GLN A 505 17.22 -4.14 5.10
C GLN A 505 16.13 -3.13 4.67
N ALA A 506 16.31 -2.50 3.51
CA ALA A 506 15.35 -1.54 2.96
C ALA A 506 14.00 -2.20 2.63
N LEU A 507 14.02 -3.47 2.20
CA LEU A 507 12.83 -4.26 1.95
C LEU A 507 12.03 -4.55 3.24
N LEU A 508 12.72 -4.83 4.35
CA LEU A 508 12.08 -5.01 5.67
C LEU A 508 11.42 -3.71 6.15
N PHE A 509 12.11 -2.57 6.02
CA PHE A 509 11.52 -1.26 6.33
C PHE A 509 10.31 -0.93 5.45
N LEU A 510 10.40 -1.19 4.14
CA LEU A 510 9.27 -1.02 3.22
C LEU A 510 8.07 -1.87 3.68
N CYS A 511 8.30 -3.12 4.04
CA CYS A 511 7.26 -4.03 4.50
C CYS A 511 6.64 -3.57 5.83
N MET A 512 7.46 -3.10 6.77
CA MET A 512 6.98 -2.52 8.02
C MET A 512 6.11 -1.29 7.80
N ILE A 513 6.54 -0.35 6.94
CA ILE A 513 5.75 0.85 6.60
C ILE A 513 4.42 0.44 5.95
N LEU A 514 4.43 -0.50 5.02
CA LEU A 514 3.21 -1.00 4.39
C LEU A 514 2.27 -1.69 5.39
N LEU A 515 2.80 -2.50 6.30
CA LEU A 515 2.01 -3.13 7.36
C LEU A 515 1.29 -2.07 8.20
N LEU A 516 2.00 -1.00 8.61
CA LEU A 516 1.40 0.10 9.38
C LEU A 516 0.35 0.87 8.58
N ILE A 517 0.59 1.11 7.29
CA ILE A 517 -0.38 1.74 6.39
C ILE A 517 -1.63 0.86 6.22
N VAL A 518 -1.47 -0.45 6.05
CA VAL A 518 -2.59 -1.41 5.94
C VAL A 518 -3.42 -1.41 7.23
N LEU A 519 -2.75 -1.41 8.38
CA LEU A 519 -3.41 -1.31 9.69
C LEU A 519 -4.20 0.01 9.82
N HIS A 520 -3.63 1.14 9.40
CA HIS A 520 -4.34 2.42 9.36
C HIS A 520 -5.48 2.43 8.31
N THR A 521 -5.32 1.73 7.19
CA THR A 521 -6.35 1.63 6.15
C THR A 521 -7.63 1.00 6.70
N SER A 522 -7.53 0.01 7.59
CA SER A 522 -8.69 -0.55 8.30
C SER A 522 -9.45 0.52 9.08
N TYR A 523 -8.76 1.45 9.75
CA TYR A 523 -9.40 2.61 10.40
C TYR A 523 -9.97 3.61 9.37
N MET A 524 -9.24 3.90 8.30
CA MET A 524 -9.66 4.87 7.29
C MET A 524 -10.97 4.44 6.61
N ILE A 525 -11.22 3.14 6.48
CA ILE A 525 -12.50 2.59 5.99
C ILE A 525 -13.68 2.98 6.91
N TYR A 526 -13.50 2.99 8.23
CA TYR A 526 -14.51 3.53 9.17
C TYR A 526 -14.75 5.03 8.97
N SER A 527 -13.70 5.79 8.64
CA SER A 527 -13.86 7.22 8.34
C SER A 527 -14.54 7.45 6.98
N LEU A 528 -14.40 6.51 6.04
CA LEU A 528 -15.00 6.55 4.70
C LEU A 528 -16.47 6.15 4.66
N ALA A 529 -16.92 5.24 5.52
CA ALA A 529 -18.30 4.77 5.53
C ALA A 529 -18.70 4.30 6.94
N PRO A 530 -18.79 5.22 7.92
CA PRO A 530 -18.91 4.86 9.34
C PRO A 530 -20.14 3.98 9.63
N GLN A 531 -21.30 4.28 9.04
CA GLN A 531 -22.53 3.51 9.30
C GLN A 531 -22.44 2.08 8.76
N TYR A 532 -22.00 1.93 7.52
CA TYR A 532 -21.88 0.61 6.90
C TYR A 532 -20.80 -0.26 7.58
N VAL A 533 -19.66 0.31 7.98
CA VAL A 533 -18.57 -0.48 8.57
C VAL A 533 -18.85 -0.81 10.05
N MET A 534 -19.61 0.04 10.76
CA MET A 534 -19.95 -0.18 12.16
C MET A 534 -21.10 -1.16 12.34
N TYR A 535 -22.17 -1.02 11.55
CA TYR A 535 -23.41 -1.80 11.71
C TYR A 535 -23.77 -2.66 10.49
N GLY A 536 -23.09 -2.51 9.36
CA GLY A 536 -23.46 -3.21 8.12
C GLY A 536 -24.81 -2.73 7.56
N SER A 537 -25.62 -3.66 7.04
CA SER A 537 -26.98 -3.38 6.56
C SER A 537 -28.08 -3.61 7.61
N GLN A 538 -27.74 -3.57 8.90
CA GLN A 538 -28.70 -3.84 9.97
C GLN A 538 -29.75 -2.74 10.14
N ASN A 539 -30.97 -3.17 10.47
CA ASN A 539 -32.06 -2.31 10.91
C ASN A 539 -32.50 -2.71 12.33
N TYR A 540 -33.07 -1.77 13.08
CA TYR A 540 -33.76 -1.98 14.35
C TYR A 540 -35.20 -1.51 14.26
N LEU A 541 -36.04 -1.96 15.19
CA LEU A 541 -37.47 -1.65 15.17
C LEU A 541 -37.74 -0.45 16.06
N ILE A 542 -38.41 0.55 15.51
CA ILE A 542 -38.95 1.67 16.27
C ILE A 542 -40.46 1.52 16.35
N GLU A 543 -40.99 1.65 17.57
CA GLU A 543 -42.42 1.69 17.81
C GLU A 543 -42.97 3.08 17.44
N SER A 544 -43.79 3.14 16.39
CA SER A 544 -44.48 4.37 15.98
C SER A 544 -45.92 4.33 16.47
N ASN A 545 -46.25 5.23 17.39
CA ASN A 545 -47.63 5.45 17.83
C ASN A 545 -48.35 6.31 16.79
N ILE A 546 -48.94 5.68 15.78
CA ILE A 546 -49.82 6.37 14.85
C ILE A 546 -51.20 6.46 15.51
N THR A 547 -51.57 7.64 15.99
CA THR A 547 -52.95 7.93 16.40
C THR A 547 -53.77 8.15 15.12
N TYR A 548 -54.52 7.14 14.69
CA TYR A 548 -55.57 7.35 13.69
C TYR A 548 -56.77 7.97 14.41
N ASP A 549 -57.06 9.24 14.11
CA ASP A 549 -58.37 9.84 14.36
C ASP A 549 -59.40 9.07 13.52
N ASP A 550 -59.99 8.01 14.10
CA ASP A 550 -61.43 7.68 14.03
C ASP A 550 -61.80 6.29 14.63
N TYR A 551 -60.85 5.45 15.08
CA TYR A 551 -61.21 4.22 15.82
C TYR A 551 -60.22 3.94 16.96
N LYS A 552 -60.76 3.74 18.18
CA LYS A 552 -60.01 3.31 19.38
C LYS A 552 -59.39 1.92 19.17
N GLY A 553 -58.24 1.89 18.52
CA GLY A 553 -57.32 0.76 18.49
C GLY A 553 -55.90 1.29 18.51
N ASN A 554 -55.20 1.12 19.63
CA ASN A 554 -53.77 1.42 19.68
C ASN A 554 -53.02 0.31 18.93
N SER A 555 -52.89 0.46 17.62
CA SER A 555 -52.06 -0.42 16.80
C SER A 555 -50.64 0.13 16.78
N THR A 556 -49.74 -0.51 17.53
CA THR A 556 -48.31 -0.19 17.57
C THR A 556 -47.66 -0.72 16.29
N LEU A 557 -47.39 0.16 15.32
CA LEU A 557 -46.70 -0.23 14.09
C LEU A 557 -45.19 -0.10 14.28
N SER A 558 -44.48 -1.22 14.19
CA SER A 558 -43.03 -1.25 14.25
C SER A 558 -42.45 -0.95 12.86
N VAL A 559 -41.69 0.14 12.74
CA VAL A 559 -41.05 0.56 11.49
C VAL A 559 -39.56 0.28 11.58
N PRO A 560 -38.96 -0.42 10.60
CA PRO A 560 -37.52 -0.65 10.57
C PRO A 560 -36.77 0.65 10.28
N LYS A 561 -35.88 1.06 11.20
CA LYS A 561 -34.90 2.14 11.00
C LYS A 561 -33.50 1.54 10.91
N ARG A 562 -32.62 2.13 10.10
CA ARG A 562 -31.22 1.69 10.00
C ARG A 562 -30.51 1.93 11.34
N CYS A 563 -29.70 0.96 11.78
CA CYS A 563 -28.87 1.11 12.98
C CYS A 563 -27.99 2.36 12.90
N ASP A 564 -28.10 3.21 13.92
CA ASP A 564 -27.31 4.39 14.19
C ASP A 564 -26.83 4.35 15.65
N ALA A 565 -26.03 5.33 16.09
CA ALA A 565 -25.53 5.35 17.46
C ALA A 565 -26.61 5.69 18.51
N ASP A 566 -27.81 6.10 18.07
CA ASP A 566 -29.00 6.23 18.92
C ASP A 566 -29.75 4.89 19.10
N ALA A 567 -29.37 3.84 18.37
CA ALA A 567 -30.02 2.54 18.48
C ALA A 567 -29.73 1.88 19.84
N PRO A 568 -30.71 1.17 20.42
CA PRO A 568 -30.52 0.52 21.72
C PRO A 568 -29.55 -0.67 21.59
N GLU A 569 -28.72 -0.87 22.62
CA GLU A 569 -27.58 -1.82 22.63
C GLU A 569 -28.00 -3.29 22.42
N ASP A 570 -29.23 -3.63 22.81
CA ASP A 570 -29.81 -4.97 22.68
C ASP A 570 -30.32 -5.25 21.25
N GLN A 571 -30.57 -4.21 20.46
CA GLN A 571 -31.07 -4.36 19.10
C GLN A 571 -29.95 -4.31 18.06
N CYS A 572 -28.95 -3.43 18.13
CA CYS A 572 -27.91 -3.33 17.08
C CYS A 572 -26.55 -3.84 17.56
N THR A 573 -25.97 -4.80 16.85
CA THR A 573 -24.61 -5.29 17.14
C THR A 573 -23.56 -4.54 16.33
N VAL A 574 -22.46 -4.14 16.95
CA VAL A 574 -21.32 -3.48 16.28
C VAL A 574 -20.29 -4.51 15.82
N THR A 575 -19.53 -4.16 14.78
CA THR A 575 -18.36 -4.94 14.33
C THR A 575 -17.31 -5.06 15.43
N ARG A 576 -16.67 -6.23 15.53
CA ARG A 576 -15.64 -6.47 16.55
C ARG A 576 -14.42 -5.57 16.34
N THR A 577 -14.09 -5.27 15.10
CA THR A 577 -13.00 -4.34 14.75
C THR A 577 -13.21 -2.93 15.32
N TYR A 578 -14.46 -2.45 15.36
CA TYR A 578 -14.79 -1.15 15.94
C TYR A 578 -14.42 -1.09 17.43
N LEU A 579 -14.73 -2.15 18.17
CA LEU A 579 -14.40 -2.27 19.60
C LEU A 579 -12.90 -2.22 19.87
N PHE A 580 -12.05 -2.66 18.94
CA PHE A 580 -10.60 -2.54 19.08
C PHE A 580 -10.09 -1.14 18.72
N LEU A 581 -10.46 -0.62 17.55
CA LEU A 581 -9.85 0.61 17.02
C LEU A 581 -10.36 1.88 17.70
N HIS A 582 -11.61 1.87 18.16
CA HIS A 582 -12.28 3.04 18.74
C HIS A 582 -12.46 2.94 20.27
N LYS A 583 -11.85 1.95 20.94
CA LYS A 583 -11.97 1.76 22.41
C LYS A 583 -11.62 3.02 23.20
N PHE A 584 -10.62 3.76 22.73
CA PHE A 584 -10.14 4.97 23.38
C PHE A 584 -10.55 6.21 22.57
N TRP A 585 -11.30 7.11 23.22
CA TRP A 585 -11.83 8.32 22.60
C TRP A 585 -10.74 9.26 22.07
N PHE A 586 -9.60 9.37 22.77
CA PHE A 586 -8.52 10.29 22.40
C PHE A 586 -7.82 9.88 21.09
N PHE A 587 -7.62 8.58 20.84
CA PHE A 587 -7.08 8.12 19.55
C PHE A 587 -8.04 8.46 18.40
N SER A 588 -9.35 8.24 18.62
CA SER A 588 -10.39 8.63 17.65
C SER A 588 -10.37 10.12 17.33
N ALA A 589 -10.16 10.99 18.34
CA ALA A 589 -10.00 12.43 18.12
C ALA A 589 -8.75 12.77 17.29
N VAL A 590 -7.61 12.16 17.58
CA VAL A 590 -6.37 12.39 16.82
C VAL A 590 -6.52 11.95 15.37
N TYR A 591 -7.14 10.80 15.11
CA TYR A 591 -7.37 10.35 13.74
C TYR A 591 -8.33 11.27 12.96
N TYR A 592 -9.35 11.83 13.63
CA TYR A 592 -10.24 12.82 13.01
C TYR A 592 -9.46 14.04 12.49
N PHE A 593 -8.56 14.61 13.31
CA PHE A 593 -7.68 15.69 12.84
C PHE A 593 -6.71 15.22 11.75
N GLY A 594 -6.20 13.99 11.86
CA GLY A 594 -5.37 13.35 10.85
C GLY A 594 -6.05 13.27 9.47
N ASN A 595 -7.36 13.02 9.42
CA ASN A 595 -8.11 13.01 8.16
C ASN A 595 -8.10 14.40 7.48
N TRP A 596 -8.21 15.50 8.24
CA TRP A 596 -8.11 16.85 7.68
C TRP A 596 -6.71 17.14 7.12
N VAL A 597 -5.67 16.71 7.83
CA VAL A 597 -4.28 16.82 7.36
C VAL A 597 -4.08 15.98 6.09
N PHE A 598 -4.61 14.76 6.05
CA PHE A 598 -4.56 13.89 4.87
C PHE A 598 -5.20 14.55 3.63
N LEU A 599 -6.37 15.17 3.79
CA LEU A 599 -7.03 15.94 2.72
C LEU A 599 -6.17 17.12 2.25
N GLY A 600 -5.56 17.87 3.18
CA GLY A 600 -4.66 18.98 2.87
C GLY A 600 -3.43 18.53 2.08
N VAL A 601 -2.76 17.47 2.51
CA VAL A 601 -1.58 16.92 1.81
C VAL A 601 -1.95 16.35 0.45
N PHE A 602 -3.13 15.74 0.30
CA PHE A 602 -3.62 15.31 -1.01
C PHE A 602 -3.78 16.49 -1.98
N LEU A 603 -4.39 17.60 -1.54
CA LEU A 603 -4.57 18.80 -2.38
C LEU A 603 -3.21 19.40 -2.78
N ILE A 604 -2.28 19.52 -1.84
CA ILE A 604 -0.92 19.99 -2.12
C ILE A 604 -0.23 19.04 -3.12
N GLY A 605 -0.32 17.72 -2.90
CA GLY A 605 0.24 16.71 -3.79
C GLY A 605 -0.36 16.75 -5.20
N LEU A 606 -1.65 17.05 -5.33
CA LEU A 606 -2.35 17.24 -6.59
C LEU A 606 -1.81 18.47 -7.33
N ILE A 607 -1.70 19.62 -6.65
CA ILE A 607 -1.17 20.86 -7.22
C ILE A 607 0.28 20.64 -7.69
N VAL A 608 1.14 20.09 -6.82
CA VAL A 608 2.54 19.80 -7.13
C VAL A 608 2.65 18.85 -8.31
N SER A 609 1.87 17.76 -8.31
CA SER A 609 1.88 16.78 -9.40
C SER A 609 1.32 17.34 -10.70
N CYS A 610 0.38 18.29 -10.67
CA CYS A 610 -0.12 19.01 -11.85
C CYS A 610 0.93 19.97 -12.42
N CYS A 611 1.63 20.72 -11.57
CA CYS A 611 2.68 21.66 -11.97
C CYS A 611 3.97 20.97 -12.42
N LYS A 612 4.28 19.77 -11.91
CA LYS A 612 5.51 19.05 -12.25
C LYS A 612 5.49 18.59 -13.71
N GLY A 613 6.52 18.96 -14.48
CA GLY A 613 6.66 18.57 -15.90
C GLY A 613 6.78 17.06 -16.11
N LYS A 614 6.74 16.63 -17.38
CA LYS A 614 7.02 15.23 -17.75
C LYS A 614 8.46 14.89 -17.33
N LYS A 615 8.67 13.74 -16.68
CA LYS A 615 10.02 13.25 -16.36
C LYS A 615 10.80 13.00 -17.65
N SER A 616 12.05 13.45 -17.69
CA SER A 616 12.92 13.26 -18.85
C SER A 616 13.46 11.83 -18.93
N VAL A 617 13.77 11.36 -20.13
CA VAL A 617 14.34 10.02 -20.40
C VAL A 617 15.72 9.92 -19.75
N ILE A 618 16.50 10.99 -19.79
CA ILE A 618 17.89 11.03 -19.29
C ILE A 618 17.96 11.06 -17.76
N GLU A 619 17.07 11.79 -17.07
CA GLU A 619 17.05 11.89 -15.61
C GLU A 619 16.76 10.55 -14.93
N GLY A 620 15.94 9.70 -15.56
CA GLY A 620 15.74 8.32 -15.10
C GLY A 620 16.97 7.41 -15.29
N VAL A 621 17.92 7.76 -16.16
CA VAL A 621 19.17 7.00 -16.39
C VAL A 621 20.29 7.52 -15.50
N ASP A 622 20.47 8.84 -15.39
CA ASP A 622 21.51 9.45 -14.55
C ASP A 622 21.28 9.16 -13.05
N GLU A 623 20.01 9.06 -12.59
CA GLU A 623 19.68 8.61 -11.23
C GLU A 623 19.99 7.13 -10.96
N ASP A 624 20.16 6.30 -11.99
CA ASP A 624 20.41 4.86 -11.87
C ASP A 624 21.90 4.51 -12.01
N ASP A 625 22.68 5.30 -12.75
CA ASP A 625 24.12 5.09 -12.96
C ASP A 625 24.99 5.76 -11.88
N SER A 626 24.54 6.86 -11.26
CA SER A 626 25.35 7.66 -10.31
C SER A 626 25.60 7.00 -8.94
N ASP A 627 24.78 6.02 -8.53
CA ASP A 627 24.98 5.30 -7.26
C ASP A 627 25.76 3.97 -7.46
N ILE A 628 26.05 3.56 -8.70
CA ILE A 628 26.87 2.37 -8.98
C ILE A 628 28.36 2.65 -8.74
N SER A 629 28.78 3.92 -8.83
CA SER A 629 30.18 4.31 -8.65
C SER A 629 30.68 4.24 -7.21
N ASP A 630 29.78 4.16 -6.22
CA ASP A 630 30.17 4.13 -4.81
C ASP A 630 30.51 2.71 -4.29
N ASP A 631 30.15 1.66 -5.04
CA ASP A 631 30.37 0.25 -4.68
C ASP A 631 31.54 -0.43 -5.43
N GLU A 632 32.36 0.32 -6.19
CA GLU A 632 33.58 -0.23 -6.80
C GLU A 632 34.79 0.13 -5.91
N PRO A 633 35.39 -0.82 -5.14
CA PRO A 633 36.59 -0.52 -4.39
C PRO A 633 37.67 -0.06 -5.38
N SER A 634 38.21 1.12 -5.11
CA SER A 634 39.30 1.77 -5.83
C SER A 634 40.59 0.97 -5.70
N ALA A 635 40.64 -0.19 -6.35
CA ALA A 635 41.83 -1.03 -6.45
C ALA A 635 42.79 -0.48 -7.51
N TYR A 636 43.17 0.79 -7.43
CA TYR A 636 44.40 1.34 -8.01
C TYR A 636 44.79 2.62 -7.25
N SER A 637 45.63 2.46 -6.22
CA SER A 637 46.56 3.52 -5.83
C SER A 637 47.90 2.90 -5.44
N ILE A 638 48.83 3.03 -6.39
CA ILE A 638 50.30 2.94 -6.37
C ILE A 638 50.91 1.57 -6.05
#